data_AF-A0A9Q9S3D3-F1
#
_entry.id   AF-A0A9Q9S3D3-F1
#
_cell.length_a   1.000
_cell.length_b   1.000
_cell.length_c   1.000
_cell.angle_alpha   90.00
_cell.angle_beta   90.00
_cell.angle_gamma   90.00
#
_symmetry.space_group_name_H-M   'P 1'
#
loop_
_entity.id
_entity.type
_entity.pdbx_description
1 polymer ?
#
loop_
_entity_poly.entity_id
_entity_poly.type
_entity_poly.pdbx_seq_one_letter_code
_entity_poly.pdbx_strand_id
1 'polypeptide(L)'
;MPAEPTPTRVRRRATEACTFCRKRKIKCNGQKPKCINCQTYEKDCVYEPVPDVTKAAGRQRHQRTKTRSVKARTESPARQTSAPAASSNGDSSEAASSSQQAVTTRDGAQPRHQSWDPSPRPMDSGVARVVVLANGESTYHGRTSALFEDNAQERPVEHEVQPRMPDHWVERGLIAEAAKQRQLEEIHFAKGQLDFDGVDPDLGMHLLSLHWNRQHHSFLITYRPAFMRDMACGGPYFSKLLLNAIYFGSSKFSPRLEVRKDVNDVRTAGWRYRERVRELVGGSLDRSDITTIQALLVMTNSLFALGDERSAAWLYAGLAFRMLIDLGLHVDLTNSHQFSDEDLEIRRRVFWGAFVVDKIQSLYQGRPVTLKENDAMVPIKFIDTYSELEFWQPFAYSTSRNDYAGSPAYSISTFTALCKLSIVMSDVMSTIYTVRTTDQSPAELSKVLDKLQKKLRDWHTALPDHLKPEVANAPDATVPPPHVLSLHAMYHVLVILLHRPFVADGHLYNTFRSISVDSVIKCSAAASSICSLLRAYHRAFSVRRAPYLISYATYVAATIHCRIAAKNGKGSAAYVNLMTCLGVFKENQETNSAVQKAAVIIHRLMSKYGVVVDDLPDDALEAEPASKSRDQQPQPQQQRVQAQIGYEGLENTGSAQTETSPNQEMQPVELSGSAVPSPGSDWINIDGIIQSFLREGDFNAGSEPTMYSQYPQKIPQVDGEHYLHTSTGQQPVYFPQGFPAGGLNSFPTPVPGAGDIEGGNSWQQTSFWPANQDAAFLEDPIFGFNGSSTDLPEKQSEWGPHLISALGSRNNDAKQVDGVGGGSSTTSKVAVISLSNREDADVDFTFVQVAVGKESVDFSGNCGNMSSGVGPFAVQERLVTPKPGQTEIDVRIFNTNTSRIIVETVELDRNGDFKEDGDFIIPGVKSPGSEVKCSFVDPAGSMAGSLFPSGQKQQWLHVDPSSLLPEMAPFQIRATLIDAANPFVMISAADFTGILGANAVPETQHALVEAIRCQGAVDMGLATSTKVAGLTRGTPKIALLSSPTRRANNKTPDIYVQSYSMGLPHPTLQLTGAVCLGSAVSIQGTIAADLSATPITDGPPTPERTPSPDMQGERKDTANTRQIIIEHI
;
A
#
# COMPACT_ATOMS: atom_id res chain seq x y z
N MET A 1 17.77 62.44 22.95
CA MET A 1 18.41 62.01 21.69
C MET A 1 19.00 60.62 21.89
N PRO A 2 18.27 59.53 21.57
CA PRO A 2 18.87 58.19 21.48
C PRO A 2 19.74 58.08 20.21
N ALA A 3 20.70 57.17 20.20
CA ALA A 3 21.60 56.93 19.06
C ALA A 3 21.05 55.82 18.13
N GLU A 4 21.40 55.89 16.84
CA GLU A 4 20.95 54.92 15.83
C GLU A 4 21.72 53.58 15.90
N PRO A 5 21.06 52.44 15.61
CA PRO A 5 21.70 51.12 15.60
C PRO A 5 22.52 50.87 14.33
N THR A 6 23.66 50.19 14.47
CA THR A 6 24.59 49.89 13.36
C THR A 6 24.16 48.63 12.58
N PRO A 7 24.22 48.62 11.23
CA PRO A 7 23.72 47.49 10.43
C PRO A 7 24.61 46.24 10.48
N THR A 8 23.99 45.08 10.70
CA THR A 8 24.68 43.77 10.78
C THR A 8 25.24 43.28 9.45
N ARG A 9 26.53 42.88 9.42
CA ARG A 9 27.21 42.38 8.22
C ARG A 9 26.69 41.01 7.75
N VAL A 10 26.29 40.93 6.48
CA VAL A 10 25.96 39.68 5.78
C VAL A 10 27.17 38.73 5.71
N ARG A 11 26.99 37.46 6.09
CA ARG A 11 28.02 36.41 6.02
C ARG A 11 28.35 36.03 4.56
N ARG A 12 29.50 36.46 4.05
CA ARG A 12 30.04 36.00 2.75
C ARG A 12 30.48 34.53 2.83
N ARG A 13 30.22 33.73 1.78
CA ARG A 13 30.81 32.39 1.62
C ARG A 13 32.27 32.53 1.19
N ALA A 14 33.13 31.61 1.66
CA ALA A 14 34.51 31.51 1.20
C ALA A 14 34.58 30.87 -0.19
N THR A 15 35.47 31.35 -1.06
CA THR A 15 35.78 30.74 -2.36
C THR A 15 36.70 29.52 -2.23
N GLU A 16 37.46 29.41 -1.15
CA GLU A 16 38.33 28.28 -0.83
C GLU A 16 38.25 27.94 0.68
N ALA A 17 38.42 26.66 1.02
CA ALA A 17 38.48 26.19 2.40
C ALA A 17 39.93 25.88 2.85
N CYS A 18 40.28 26.34 4.05
CA CYS A 18 41.55 26.02 4.72
C CYS A 18 41.73 24.49 4.89
N THR A 19 42.98 24.02 5.00
CA THR A 19 43.32 22.59 4.97
C THR A 19 42.60 21.79 6.05
N PHE A 20 42.42 22.36 7.26
CA PHE A 20 41.67 21.73 8.36
C PHE A 20 40.19 21.52 8.01
N CYS A 21 39.47 22.58 7.61
CA CYS A 21 38.04 22.47 7.25
C CYS A 21 37.83 21.53 6.05
N ARG A 22 38.74 21.60 5.07
CA ARG A 22 38.77 20.75 3.86
C ARG A 22 38.94 19.27 4.23
N LYS A 23 39.92 18.91 5.08
CA LYS A 23 40.11 17.53 5.57
C LYS A 23 38.93 17.03 6.44
N ARG A 24 38.32 17.88 7.27
CA ARG A 24 37.15 17.55 8.11
C ARG A 24 35.80 17.60 7.38
N LYS A 25 35.75 17.95 6.08
CA LYS A 25 34.52 18.15 5.28
C LYS A 25 33.53 19.17 5.87
N ILE A 26 33.99 20.13 6.67
CA ILE A 26 33.15 21.17 7.32
C ILE A 26 33.22 22.53 6.60
N LYS A 27 32.14 23.31 6.68
CA LYS A 27 32.01 24.60 5.96
C LYS A 27 32.97 25.67 6.53
N CYS A 28 34.03 26.01 5.78
CA CYS A 28 34.92 27.13 6.10
C CYS A 28 34.21 28.48 5.86
N ASN A 29 34.40 29.45 6.75
CA ASN A 29 33.88 30.82 6.58
C ASN A 29 34.89 31.82 5.97
N GLY A 30 36.11 31.40 5.67
CA GLY A 30 37.09 32.19 4.91
C GLY A 30 37.75 33.36 5.66
N GLN A 31 37.45 33.55 6.96
CA GLN A 31 38.09 34.60 7.75
C GLN A 31 39.60 34.35 7.92
N LYS A 32 40.35 35.45 7.97
CA LYS A 32 41.80 35.50 8.24
C LYS A 32 42.02 36.38 9.48
N PRO A 33 42.99 36.08 10.36
CA PRO A 33 44.02 35.04 10.23
C PRO A 33 43.52 33.60 10.48
N LYS A 34 42.47 33.39 11.28
CA LYS A 34 41.82 32.07 11.45
C LYS A 34 40.33 32.14 11.08
N CYS A 35 39.81 31.06 10.50
CA CYS A 35 38.37 30.87 10.28
C CYS A 35 37.69 30.41 11.57
N ILE A 36 36.37 30.64 11.73
CA ILE A 36 35.63 30.33 12.98
C ILE A 36 35.87 28.88 13.44
N ASN A 37 35.82 27.91 12.54
CA ASN A 37 36.04 26.51 12.91
C ASN A 37 37.48 26.27 13.39
N CYS A 38 38.49 26.82 12.72
CA CYS A 38 39.89 26.70 13.16
C CYS A 38 40.15 27.39 14.50
N GLN A 39 39.41 28.47 14.80
CA GLN A 39 39.44 29.11 16.12
C GLN A 39 38.79 28.22 17.18
N THR A 40 37.60 27.68 16.91
CA THR A 40 36.83 26.81 17.83
C THR A 40 37.53 25.47 18.13
N TYR A 41 38.24 24.90 17.15
CA TYR A 41 38.99 23.65 17.30
C TYR A 41 40.48 23.85 17.64
N GLU A 42 40.91 25.10 17.88
CA GLU A 42 42.30 25.49 18.17
C GLU A 42 43.33 24.89 17.18
N LYS A 43 43.02 24.93 15.87
CA LYS A 43 43.91 24.47 14.80
C LYS A 43 44.36 25.61 13.91
N ASP A 44 45.40 25.36 13.12
CA ASP A 44 45.95 26.37 12.22
C ASP A 44 45.19 26.43 10.90
N CYS A 45 44.95 27.67 10.47
CA CYS A 45 44.06 27.98 9.36
C CYS A 45 44.84 28.17 8.06
N VAL A 46 45.67 27.21 7.72
CA VAL A 46 46.53 27.24 6.53
C VAL A 46 45.66 27.11 5.25
N TYR A 47 46.07 27.81 4.19
CA TYR A 47 45.48 27.70 2.86
C TYR A 47 46.60 27.29 1.88
N GLU A 48 46.77 25.97 1.70
CA GLU A 48 47.74 25.40 0.77
C GLU A 48 47.16 25.38 -0.66
N PRO A 49 47.90 25.91 -1.67
CA PRO A 49 47.51 25.81 -3.07
C PRO A 49 47.63 24.36 -3.55
N VAL A 50 46.66 23.90 -4.33
CA VAL A 50 46.65 22.54 -4.91
C VAL A 50 47.63 22.47 -6.09
N PRO A 51 48.50 21.45 -6.19
CA PRO A 51 49.42 21.29 -7.33
C PRO A 51 48.66 21.07 -8.65
N ASP A 52 49.22 21.60 -9.74
CA ASP A 52 48.49 21.85 -10.97
C ASP A 52 48.64 20.71 -12.00
N VAL A 53 47.66 19.81 -12.07
CA VAL A 53 47.64 18.69 -13.05
C VAL A 53 46.35 18.66 -13.90
N THR A 54 45.32 19.45 -13.55
CA THR A 54 43.97 19.33 -14.16
C THR A 54 43.42 20.65 -14.74
N LYS A 55 44.26 21.52 -15.31
CA LYS A 55 43.84 22.79 -15.94
C LYS A 55 43.76 22.80 -17.48
N ALA A 56 44.07 21.70 -18.16
CA ALA A 56 44.08 21.65 -19.63
C ALA A 56 42.67 21.70 -20.29
N ALA A 57 41.71 20.93 -19.78
CA ALA A 57 40.41 20.73 -20.46
C ALA A 57 39.41 21.90 -20.35
N GLY A 58 39.59 22.82 -19.41
CA GLY A 58 38.53 23.76 -19.00
C GLY A 58 38.37 25.04 -19.84
N ARG A 59 39.28 25.37 -20.77
CA ARG A 59 39.42 26.74 -21.29
C ARG A 59 38.84 27.03 -22.70
N GLN A 60 38.28 26.06 -23.42
CA GLN A 60 37.80 26.30 -24.80
C GLN A 60 36.27 26.46 -24.99
N ARG A 61 35.42 26.21 -23.98
CA ARG A 61 33.95 26.13 -24.19
C ARG A 61 33.13 27.39 -23.88
N HIS A 62 33.72 28.51 -23.45
CA HIS A 62 32.93 29.68 -23.02
C HIS A 62 33.48 31.08 -23.38
N GLN A 63 34.01 31.27 -24.60
CA GLN A 63 34.35 32.61 -25.09
C GLN A 63 34.17 32.82 -26.60
N ARG A 64 33.05 32.36 -27.20
CA ARG A 64 32.75 32.67 -28.62
C ARG A 64 31.27 32.80 -29.02
N THR A 65 30.40 33.26 -28.12
CA THR A 65 28.96 33.52 -28.41
C THR A 65 28.43 34.84 -27.86
N LYS A 66 29.03 35.96 -28.25
CA LYS A 66 28.37 37.27 -28.51
C LYS A 66 29.39 38.28 -29.02
N THR A 67 28.98 39.09 -30.00
CA THR A 67 29.84 39.83 -30.94
C THR A 67 30.71 38.91 -31.83
N ARG A 68 30.90 39.17 -33.12
CA ARG A 68 30.38 40.28 -33.95
C ARG A 68 29.97 39.77 -35.33
N SER A 69 28.88 40.31 -35.85
CA SER A 69 28.62 40.35 -37.30
C SER A 69 29.56 41.35 -37.98
N VAL A 70 29.42 41.53 -39.30
CA VAL A 70 30.16 42.43 -40.21
C VAL A 70 31.41 41.81 -40.85
N LYS A 71 31.33 41.61 -42.19
CA LYS A 71 32.38 41.31 -43.19
C LYS A 71 33.09 39.95 -43.04
N ALA A 72 33.17 39.05 -44.03
CA ALA A 72 32.78 39.05 -45.46
C ALA A 72 33.43 40.10 -46.38
N ARG A 73 34.10 39.61 -47.45
CA ARG A 73 35.06 40.29 -48.35
C ARG A 73 36.41 40.61 -47.66
N THR A 74 37.58 40.39 -48.27
CA THR A 74 37.87 40.04 -49.69
C THR A 74 39.15 39.20 -49.88
N GLU A 75 39.26 38.59 -51.06
CA GLU A 75 40.49 38.20 -51.81
C GLU A 75 41.58 37.28 -51.20
N SER A 76 41.78 36.14 -51.87
CA SER A 76 43.08 35.45 -52.03
C SER A 76 43.98 36.23 -53.00
N PRO A 77 45.30 35.96 -53.07
CA PRO A 77 45.75 35.02 -54.12
C PRO A 77 47.05 34.21 -53.87
N ALA A 78 47.21 33.13 -54.66
CA ALA A 78 48.49 32.58 -55.17
C ALA A 78 49.51 31.95 -54.17
N ARG A 79 50.43 31.05 -54.58
CA ARG A 79 50.50 30.00 -55.63
C ARG A 79 51.77 29.14 -55.33
N GLN A 80 52.01 28.08 -56.12
CA GLN A 80 53.21 27.22 -56.16
C GLN A 80 53.28 26.13 -55.09
N THR A 81 53.77 24.89 -55.30
CA THR A 81 53.77 23.90 -56.41
C THR A 81 54.83 22.86 -56.07
N SER A 82 54.48 21.59 -55.89
CA SER A 82 55.26 20.44 -56.39
C SER A 82 54.52 19.12 -56.13
N ALA A 83 54.65 18.19 -57.06
CA ALA A 83 54.45 16.74 -56.89
C ALA A 83 55.83 16.07 -57.06
N PRO A 84 56.02 14.79 -56.72
CA PRO A 84 55.51 13.65 -57.51
C PRO A 84 54.42 12.84 -56.74
N ALA A 85 53.57 11.98 -57.33
CA ALA A 85 53.79 10.81 -58.18
C ALA A 85 54.51 9.64 -57.45
N ALA A 86 54.21 8.36 -57.66
CA ALA A 86 53.29 7.67 -58.59
C ALA A 86 52.86 6.31 -57.95
N SER A 87 52.14 5.35 -58.54
CA SER A 87 51.46 5.15 -59.84
C SER A 87 50.51 3.93 -59.73
N SER A 88 49.65 3.71 -60.74
CA SER A 88 49.24 2.38 -61.29
C SER A 88 48.56 1.32 -60.39
N ASN A 89 47.53 0.59 -60.83
CA ASN A 89 46.74 0.62 -62.08
C ASN A 89 45.38 -0.06 -61.83
N GLY A 90 44.36 0.36 -62.58
CA GLY A 90 43.54 -0.54 -63.42
C GLY A 90 42.43 -1.37 -62.75
N ASP A 91 41.29 -1.61 -63.41
CA ASP A 91 40.80 -1.00 -64.66
C ASP A 91 39.26 -1.11 -64.78
N SER A 92 38.70 -0.30 -65.70
CA SER A 92 37.46 -0.40 -66.50
C SER A 92 36.35 -1.47 -66.24
N SER A 93 35.07 -1.25 -66.59
CA SER A 93 34.39 -0.09 -67.23
C SER A 93 32.86 -0.12 -67.15
N GLU A 94 32.25 1.09 -67.14
CA GLU A 94 31.04 1.55 -67.89
C GLU A 94 29.66 0.87 -67.67
N ALA A 95 28.51 1.51 -67.90
CA ALA A 95 28.14 2.83 -68.49
C ALA A 95 27.22 3.62 -67.51
N ALA A 96 27.18 4.96 -67.41
CA ALA A 96 26.71 6.00 -68.36
C ALA A 96 25.25 5.77 -68.88
N SER A 97 24.34 6.75 -68.97
CA SER A 97 24.40 8.24 -68.94
C SER A 97 23.71 8.86 -67.69
N SER A 98 23.88 10.12 -67.25
CA SER A 98 23.81 11.45 -67.93
C SER A 98 22.38 11.83 -68.40
N SER A 99 21.86 13.07 -68.25
CA SER A 99 22.46 14.28 -67.60
C SER A 99 21.47 15.47 -67.40
N GLN A 100 21.67 16.21 -66.29
CA GLN A 100 21.57 17.69 -66.12
C GLN A 100 20.23 18.49 -66.17
N GLN A 101 20.07 19.37 -65.15
CA GLN A 101 19.58 20.77 -65.21
C GLN A 101 18.07 21.05 -65.46
N ALA A 102 17.45 22.16 -64.98
CA ALA A 102 17.89 23.21 -64.03
C ALA A 102 16.70 24.04 -63.46
N VAL A 103 16.94 24.68 -62.29
CA VAL A 103 16.41 25.98 -61.79
C VAL A 103 14.91 26.33 -61.92
N THR A 104 14.26 26.52 -60.76
CA THR A 104 13.32 27.63 -60.51
C THR A 104 13.60 28.23 -59.11
N THR A 105 12.99 29.39 -58.79
CA THR A 105 13.30 30.14 -57.55
C THR A 105 12.06 30.77 -56.91
N ARG A 106 12.23 31.16 -55.63
CA ARG A 106 11.48 32.16 -54.83
C ARG A 106 10.21 31.75 -54.04
N ASP A 107 10.30 32.14 -52.76
CA ASP A 107 9.34 32.84 -51.90
C ASP A 107 8.00 32.18 -51.49
N GLY A 108 7.73 32.19 -50.17
CA GLY A 108 6.49 31.68 -49.57
C GLY A 108 6.68 31.14 -48.14
N ALA A 109 6.82 32.02 -47.14
CA ALA A 109 7.05 31.61 -45.76
C ALA A 109 5.74 31.48 -44.95
N GLN A 110 5.44 30.27 -44.47
CA GLN A 110 4.46 30.02 -43.38
C GLN A 110 4.96 28.91 -42.44
N PRO A 111 4.67 28.97 -41.13
CA PRO A 111 5.16 28.01 -40.15
C PRO A 111 4.32 26.71 -40.16
N ARG A 112 4.91 25.58 -40.56
CA ARG A 112 4.28 24.27 -40.37
C ARG A 112 4.40 23.82 -38.90
N HIS A 113 3.27 23.39 -38.33
CA HIS A 113 3.26 22.58 -37.09
C HIS A 113 4.17 21.37 -37.26
N GLN A 114 4.99 21.08 -36.26
CA GLN A 114 5.69 19.80 -36.15
C GLN A 114 4.75 18.79 -35.48
N SER A 115 4.31 17.80 -36.24
CA SER A 115 3.73 16.57 -35.70
C SER A 115 4.77 15.82 -34.87
N TRP A 116 4.42 15.37 -33.67
CA TRP A 116 5.26 14.47 -32.88
C TRP A 116 5.22 13.07 -33.49
N ASP A 117 6.25 12.76 -34.28
CA ASP A 117 6.68 11.40 -34.60
C ASP A 117 7.57 10.91 -33.42
N PRO A 118 7.18 9.85 -32.69
CA PRO A 118 7.92 9.35 -31.53
C PRO A 118 9.06 8.38 -31.92
N SER A 119 9.70 8.57 -33.07
CA SER A 119 10.93 7.86 -33.45
C SER A 119 12.07 8.18 -32.47
N PRO A 120 12.57 7.21 -31.67
CA PRO A 120 13.63 7.47 -30.71
C PRO A 120 14.95 7.74 -31.43
N ARG A 121 15.57 8.89 -31.12
CA ARG A 121 16.94 9.17 -31.58
C ARG A 121 17.90 8.24 -30.81
N PRO A 122 18.86 7.58 -31.49
CA PRO A 122 19.94 6.87 -30.80
C PRO A 122 20.68 7.86 -29.89
N MET A 123 20.63 7.63 -28.57
CA MET A 123 21.56 8.25 -27.64
C MET A 123 22.85 7.43 -27.59
N ASP A 124 23.94 8.14 -27.38
CA ASP A 124 25.30 7.61 -27.28
C ASP A 124 25.37 6.49 -26.21
N SER A 125 25.92 5.34 -26.58
CA SER A 125 25.77 4.06 -25.85
C SER A 125 26.63 3.96 -24.59
N GLY A 126 27.45 4.96 -24.28
CA GLY A 126 28.45 4.91 -23.22
C GLY A 126 27.95 5.04 -21.76
N VAL A 127 26.65 5.18 -21.49
CA VAL A 127 26.17 5.86 -20.26
C VAL A 127 25.23 5.04 -19.34
N ALA A 128 25.11 3.73 -19.54
CA ALA A 128 24.69 2.74 -18.54
C ALA A 128 25.14 1.37 -19.07
N ARG A 129 25.66 0.48 -18.23
CA ARG A 129 26.25 -0.78 -18.71
C ARG A 129 25.63 -1.99 -18.03
N VAL A 130 25.13 -2.90 -18.85
CA VAL A 130 24.99 -4.31 -18.48
C VAL A 130 26.35 -4.96 -18.75
N VAL A 131 26.99 -5.48 -17.72
CA VAL A 131 28.25 -6.21 -17.77
C VAL A 131 27.91 -7.69 -17.86
N VAL A 132 28.24 -8.32 -18.99
CA VAL A 132 28.18 -9.77 -19.14
C VAL A 132 29.52 -10.35 -18.68
N LEU A 133 29.48 -11.17 -17.63
CA LEU A 133 30.64 -11.84 -17.07
C LEU A 133 31.06 -13.03 -17.95
N ALA A 134 32.29 -13.52 -17.76
CA ALA A 134 32.84 -14.62 -18.57
C ALA A 134 32.11 -15.98 -18.42
N ASN A 135 31.20 -16.10 -17.46
CA ASN A 135 30.29 -17.25 -17.28
C ASN A 135 28.92 -17.07 -17.99
N GLY A 136 28.68 -15.91 -18.63
CA GLY A 136 27.42 -15.56 -19.30
C GLY A 136 26.40 -14.82 -18.43
N GLU A 137 26.64 -14.64 -17.13
CA GLU A 137 25.73 -13.92 -16.23
C GLU A 137 25.82 -12.40 -16.48
N SER A 138 24.68 -11.71 -16.52
CA SER A 138 24.58 -10.29 -16.88
C SER A 138 24.19 -9.42 -15.67
N THR A 139 25.02 -8.47 -15.24
CA THR A 139 24.72 -7.55 -14.12
C THR A 139 24.66 -6.09 -14.56
N TYR A 140 23.77 -5.29 -13.97
CA TYR A 140 23.54 -3.89 -14.34
C TYR A 140 24.19 -2.91 -13.36
N HIS A 141 24.95 -1.95 -13.90
CA HIS A 141 25.58 -0.89 -13.11
C HIS A 141 25.20 0.50 -13.63
N GLY A 142 24.45 1.24 -12.79
CA GLY A 142 24.01 2.60 -13.07
C GLY A 142 25.13 3.65 -12.91
N ARG A 143 24.90 4.86 -13.44
CA ARG A 143 25.87 5.99 -13.56
C ARG A 143 26.55 6.46 -12.26
N THR A 144 26.12 5.98 -11.10
CA THR A 144 26.68 6.32 -9.79
C THR A 144 27.55 5.21 -9.19
N SER A 145 27.73 4.09 -9.90
CA SER A 145 28.57 2.98 -9.46
C SER A 145 30.06 3.31 -9.61
N ALA A 146 30.76 3.46 -8.49
CA ALA A 146 32.22 3.66 -8.43
C ALA A 146 33.00 2.35 -8.22
N LEU A 147 32.31 1.20 -8.22
CA LEU A 147 32.91 -0.13 -8.04
C LEU A 147 33.11 -0.88 -9.37
N PHE A 148 32.49 -0.40 -10.45
CA PHE A 148 32.57 -0.97 -11.79
C PHE A 148 33.09 0.07 -12.82
N GLU A 149 33.74 1.13 -12.35
CA GLU A 149 34.69 1.91 -13.15
C GLU A 149 36.03 1.16 -13.20
N ASP A 150 36.25 0.28 -14.17
CA ASP A 150 37.60 -0.25 -14.41
C ASP A 150 37.94 -0.46 -15.89
N ASN A 151 39.23 -0.31 -16.18
CA ASN A 151 39.95 -0.58 -17.42
C ASN A 151 39.27 -0.20 -18.75
N ALA A 152 39.35 1.09 -19.08
CA ALA A 152 39.34 1.59 -20.46
C ALA A 152 40.62 1.20 -21.25
N GLN A 153 41.04 -0.07 -21.15
CA GLN A 153 42.16 -0.69 -21.86
C GLN A 153 41.77 -1.94 -22.66
N GLU A 154 40.53 -2.42 -22.55
CA GLU A 154 39.94 -3.11 -23.69
C GLU A 154 39.96 -2.12 -24.87
N ARG A 155 40.84 -2.39 -25.83
CA ARG A 155 40.85 -1.67 -27.11
C ARG A 155 39.45 -1.86 -27.72
N PRO A 156 38.90 -0.86 -28.43
CA PRO A 156 37.81 -1.15 -29.35
C PRO A 156 38.34 -2.17 -30.37
N VAL A 157 37.97 -3.43 -30.18
CA VAL A 157 38.00 -4.40 -31.27
C VAL A 157 37.04 -3.82 -32.30
N GLU A 158 37.54 -3.53 -33.50
CA GLU A 158 36.71 -3.20 -34.64
C GLU A 158 35.95 -4.45 -35.07
N HIS A 159 34.99 -4.87 -34.25
CA HIS A 159 33.94 -5.78 -34.66
C HIS A 159 33.23 -5.11 -35.82
N GLU A 160 33.42 -5.67 -37.02
CA GLU A 160 32.59 -5.35 -38.18
C GLU A 160 31.14 -5.42 -37.74
N VAL A 161 30.42 -4.30 -37.84
CA VAL A 161 29.01 -4.21 -37.43
C VAL A 161 28.19 -4.97 -38.45
N GLN A 162 28.15 -6.30 -38.30
CA GLN A 162 27.31 -7.16 -39.10
C GLN A 162 25.86 -6.68 -38.95
N PRO A 163 25.18 -6.34 -40.07
CA PRO A 163 23.85 -5.75 -39.99
C PRO A 163 22.90 -6.78 -39.37
N ARG A 164 22.32 -6.44 -38.22
CA ARG A 164 21.32 -7.30 -37.56
C ARG A 164 20.17 -7.55 -38.53
N MET A 165 19.66 -8.78 -38.53
CA MET A 165 18.53 -9.20 -39.34
C MET A 165 17.35 -8.22 -39.17
N PRO A 166 16.70 -7.77 -40.25
CA PRO A 166 15.54 -6.90 -40.15
C PRO A 166 14.41 -7.57 -39.37
N ASP A 167 13.66 -6.80 -38.58
CA ASP A 167 12.61 -7.30 -37.65
C ASP A 167 11.68 -8.36 -38.26
N HIS A 168 11.25 -8.19 -39.52
CA HIS A 168 10.34 -9.11 -40.19
C HIS A 168 10.95 -10.48 -40.54
N TRP A 169 12.28 -10.61 -40.56
CA TRP A 169 12.96 -11.91 -40.62
C TRP A 169 13.05 -12.55 -39.24
N VAL A 170 13.30 -11.75 -38.20
CA VAL A 170 13.33 -12.22 -36.81
C VAL A 170 11.94 -12.72 -36.38
N GLU A 171 10.88 -11.98 -36.71
CA GLU A 171 9.47 -12.37 -36.52
C GLU A 171 9.18 -13.74 -37.16
N ARG A 172 9.48 -13.89 -38.46
CA ARG A 172 9.28 -15.17 -39.17
C ARG A 172 10.09 -16.31 -38.55
N GLY A 173 11.32 -16.04 -38.10
CA GLY A 173 12.18 -17.02 -37.43
C GLY A 173 11.61 -17.48 -36.09
N LEU A 174 11.22 -16.54 -35.23
CA LEU A 174 10.65 -16.85 -33.91
C LEU A 174 9.29 -17.56 -34.02
N ILE A 175 8.40 -17.12 -34.92
CA ILE A 175 7.10 -17.79 -35.16
C ILE A 175 7.31 -19.22 -35.67
N ALA A 176 8.25 -19.43 -36.60
CA ALA A 176 8.54 -20.77 -37.15
C ALA A 176 9.12 -21.71 -36.08
N GLU A 177 10.02 -21.21 -35.22
CA GLU A 177 10.56 -21.98 -34.11
C GLU A 177 9.50 -22.23 -33.02
N ALA A 178 8.64 -21.26 -32.70
CA ALA A 178 7.52 -21.42 -31.77
C ALA A 178 6.54 -22.49 -32.25
N ALA A 179 6.16 -22.46 -33.53
CA ALA A 179 5.30 -23.48 -34.16
C ALA A 179 5.94 -24.88 -34.11
N LYS A 180 7.25 -24.98 -34.38
CA LYS A 180 8.03 -26.22 -34.28
C LYS A 180 8.10 -26.74 -32.85
N GLN A 181 8.38 -25.90 -31.86
CA GLN A 181 8.41 -26.32 -30.46
C GLN A 181 7.04 -26.75 -29.97
N ARG A 182 5.96 -26.05 -30.36
CA ARG A 182 4.58 -26.43 -30.03
C ARG A 182 4.20 -27.83 -30.54
N GLN A 183 4.70 -28.24 -31.71
CA GLN A 183 4.56 -29.60 -32.23
C GLN A 183 5.46 -30.62 -31.47
N LEU A 184 6.64 -30.21 -31.03
CA LEU A 184 7.55 -31.06 -30.25
C LEU A 184 7.06 -31.33 -28.81
N GLU A 185 6.21 -30.47 -28.22
CA GLU A 185 5.62 -30.68 -26.89
C GLU A 185 4.99 -32.07 -26.73
N GLU A 186 4.14 -32.45 -27.68
CA GLU A 186 3.40 -33.73 -27.66
C GLU A 186 4.36 -34.92 -27.87
N ILE A 187 5.42 -34.73 -28.67
CA ILE A 187 6.45 -35.73 -28.94
C ILE A 187 7.36 -35.92 -27.71
N HIS A 188 7.73 -34.85 -27.01
CA HIS A 188 8.52 -34.91 -25.78
C HIS A 188 7.73 -35.54 -24.63
N PHE A 189 6.43 -35.23 -24.52
CA PHE A 189 5.54 -35.87 -23.55
C PHE A 189 5.39 -37.37 -23.83
N ALA A 190 5.05 -37.77 -25.06
CA ALA A 190 4.89 -39.17 -25.45
C ALA A 190 6.18 -40.02 -25.31
N LYS A 191 7.36 -39.37 -25.28
CA LYS A 191 8.66 -40.01 -25.03
C LYS A 191 9.11 -39.96 -23.57
N GLY A 192 8.33 -39.34 -22.67
CA GLY A 192 8.68 -39.19 -21.25
C GLY A 192 9.90 -38.30 -21.00
N GLN A 193 10.16 -37.32 -21.86
CA GLN A 193 11.36 -36.46 -21.79
C GLN A 193 11.21 -35.24 -20.87
N LEU A 194 10.01 -34.96 -20.35
CA LEU A 194 9.71 -33.77 -19.54
C LEU A 194 9.91 -34.06 -18.04
N ASP A 195 10.69 -33.23 -17.34
CA ASP A 195 10.90 -33.35 -15.88
C ASP A 195 9.74 -32.72 -15.09
N PHE A 196 8.84 -33.57 -14.57
CA PHE A 196 7.69 -33.18 -13.75
C PHE A 196 8.01 -33.01 -12.23
N ASP A 197 9.28 -33.00 -11.81
CA ASP A 197 9.74 -32.89 -10.41
C ASP A 197 9.06 -33.86 -9.42
N GLY A 198 8.79 -35.09 -9.87
CA GLY A 198 8.13 -36.12 -9.06
C GLY A 198 6.61 -35.95 -8.91
N VAL A 199 5.98 -35.16 -9.80
CA VAL A 199 4.54 -35.18 -10.06
C VAL A 199 4.23 -36.22 -11.14
N ASP A 200 3.05 -36.83 -11.07
CA ASP A 200 2.53 -37.69 -12.14
C ASP A 200 2.46 -36.93 -13.49
N PRO A 201 2.90 -37.52 -14.63
CA PRO A 201 2.94 -36.82 -15.91
C PRO A 201 1.57 -36.31 -16.42
N ASP A 202 0.49 -37.06 -16.22
CA ASP A 202 -0.86 -36.66 -16.66
C ASP A 202 -1.41 -35.52 -15.80
N LEU A 203 -1.13 -35.51 -14.49
CA LEU A 203 -1.41 -34.38 -13.61
C LEU A 203 -0.52 -33.17 -13.95
N GLY A 204 0.76 -33.39 -14.20
CA GLY A 204 1.72 -32.34 -14.55
C GLY A 204 1.35 -31.61 -15.84
N MET A 205 1.00 -32.34 -16.89
CA MET A 205 0.49 -31.76 -18.13
C MET A 205 -0.88 -31.10 -17.97
N HIS A 206 -1.78 -31.65 -17.15
CA HIS A 206 -3.06 -31.00 -16.82
C HIS A 206 -2.86 -29.64 -16.13
N LEU A 207 -1.93 -29.54 -15.18
CA LEU A 207 -1.59 -28.28 -14.52
C LEU A 207 -0.90 -27.28 -15.47
N LEU A 208 -0.01 -27.75 -16.37
CA LEU A 208 0.56 -26.89 -17.42
C LEU A 208 -0.51 -26.38 -18.39
N SER A 209 -1.44 -27.23 -18.83
CA SER A 209 -2.55 -26.83 -19.71
C SER A 209 -3.48 -25.80 -19.06
N LEU A 210 -3.71 -25.87 -17.74
CA LEU A 210 -4.43 -24.83 -17.01
C LEU A 210 -3.68 -23.49 -17.05
N HIS A 211 -2.36 -23.49 -16.83
CA HIS A 211 -1.52 -22.28 -16.89
C HIS A 211 -1.52 -21.64 -18.29
N TRP A 212 -1.29 -22.44 -19.34
CA TRP A 212 -1.28 -21.96 -20.72
C TRP A 212 -2.63 -21.37 -21.11
N ASN A 213 -3.75 -21.98 -20.69
CA ASN A 213 -5.10 -21.50 -21.01
C ASN A 213 -5.53 -20.22 -20.25
N ARG A 214 -4.84 -19.84 -19.15
CA ARG A 214 -5.31 -18.82 -18.18
C ARG A 214 -4.24 -17.83 -17.73
N GLN A 215 -3.30 -18.25 -16.89
CA GLN A 215 -2.29 -17.36 -16.29
C GLN A 215 -1.34 -16.79 -17.36
N HIS A 216 -0.98 -17.59 -18.36
CA HIS A 216 -0.08 -17.17 -19.44
C HIS A 216 -0.61 -15.95 -20.19
N HIS A 217 -1.81 -16.03 -20.79
CA HIS A 217 -2.43 -14.92 -21.54
C HIS A 217 -2.72 -13.67 -20.70
N SER A 218 -2.72 -13.77 -19.36
CA SER A 218 -2.97 -12.63 -18.46
C SER A 218 -1.79 -11.65 -18.40
N PHE A 219 -0.55 -12.15 -18.49
CA PHE A 219 0.67 -11.34 -18.24
C PHE A 219 1.89 -11.68 -19.12
N LEU A 220 1.85 -12.75 -19.92
CA LEU A 220 2.92 -13.26 -20.79
C LEU A 220 4.33 -13.41 -20.15
N ILE A 221 4.41 -13.45 -18.81
CA ILE A 221 5.66 -13.59 -18.03
C ILE A 221 6.46 -14.84 -18.46
N THR A 222 5.76 -15.92 -18.79
CA THR A 222 6.35 -17.19 -19.24
C THR A 222 6.29 -17.28 -20.77
N TYR A 223 7.37 -17.72 -21.41
CA TYR A 223 7.44 -17.91 -22.87
C TYR A 223 7.38 -19.41 -23.18
N ARG A 224 6.19 -19.88 -23.58
CA ARG A 224 5.85 -21.30 -23.74
C ARG A 224 6.86 -22.12 -24.57
N PRO A 225 7.25 -21.73 -25.80
CA PRO A 225 8.07 -22.60 -26.64
C PRO A 225 9.48 -22.83 -26.05
N ALA A 226 10.11 -21.80 -25.45
CA ALA A 226 11.37 -21.99 -24.75
C ALA A 226 11.21 -22.81 -23.46
N PHE A 227 10.18 -22.52 -22.65
CA PHE A 227 9.93 -23.27 -21.40
C PHE A 227 9.73 -24.77 -21.65
N MET A 228 8.88 -25.14 -22.61
CA MET A 228 8.57 -26.55 -22.90
C MET A 228 9.71 -27.29 -23.62
N ARG A 229 10.51 -26.57 -24.43
CA ARG A 229 11.78 -27.08 -24.97
C ARG A 229 12.77 -27.36 -23.87
N ASP A 230 12.99 -26.38 -23.00
CA ASP A 230 14.03 -26.41 -21.97
C ASP A 230 13.69 -27.40 -20.85
N MET A 231 12.40 -27.66 -20.59
CA MET A 231 11.89 -28.76 -19.76
C MET A 231 12.24 -30.16 -20.31
N ALA A 232 12.48 -30.29 -21.62
CA ALA A 232 12.83 -31.54 -22.27
C ALA A 232 14.34 -31.75 -22.50
N CYS A 233 15.15 -30.67 -22.46
CA CYS A 233 16.59 -30.72 -22.75
C CYS A 233 17.51 -30.14 -21.66
N GLY A 234 16.97 -29.56 -20.58
CA GLY A 234 17.76 -28.92 -19.52
C GLY A 234 18.26 -27.53 -19.87
N GLY A 235 17.44 -26.73 -20.57
CA GLY A 235 17.80 -25.38 -21.01
C GLY A 235 17.55 -24.27 -19.96
N PRO A 236 18.04 -23.04 -20.20
CA PRO A 236 18.08 -21.95 -19.20
C PRO A 236 16.71 -21.34 -18.85
N TYR A 237 15.66 -21.54 -19.67
CA TYR A 237 14.33 -20.99 -19.44
C TYR A 237 13.36 -21.97 -18.75
N PHE A 238 13.89 -23.08 -18.21
CA PHE A 238 13.18 -24.00 -17.33
C PHE A 238 13.85 -24.07 -15.96
N SER A 239 13.06 -24.19 -14.90
CA SER A 239 13.56 -24.59 -13.57
C SER A 239 12.45 -25.24 -12.74
N LYS A 240 12.84 -26.14 -11.82
CA LYS A 240 11.90 -26.78 -10.88
C LYS A 240 11.18 -25.76 -9.99
N LEU A 241 11.83 -24.62 -9.68
CA LEU A 241 11.22 -23.50 -8.95
C LEU A 241 10.08 -22.86 -9.75
N LEU A 242 10.30 -22.58 -11.04
CA LEU A 242 9.27 -22.03 -11.93
C LEU A 242 8.14 -23.04 -12.18
N LEU A 243 8.47 -24.32 -12.38
CA LEU A 243 7.49 -25.39 -12.57
C LEU A 243 6.53 -25.51 -11.37
N ASN A 244 7.07 -25.57 -10.15
CA ASN A 244 6.25 -25.65 -8.94
C ASN A 244 5.45 -24.37 -8.67
N ALA A 245 5.97 -23.18 -9.02
CA ALA A 245 5.20 -21.94 -8.98
C ALA A 245 3.99 -21.99 -9.95
N ILE A 246 4.18 -22.51 -11.16
CA ILE A 246 3.11 -22.75 -12.15
C ILE A 246 2.09 -23.77 -11.62
N TYR A 247 2.54 -24.87 -11.02
CA TYR A 247 1.65 -25.88 -10.41
C TYR A 247 0.83 -25.31 -9.25
N PHE A 248 1.42 -24.52 -8.35
CA PHE A 248 0.71 -23.86 -7.27
C PHE A 248 -0.39 -22.95 -7.82
N GLY A 249 -0.05 -22.05 -8.75
CA GLY A 249 -1.02 -21.15 -9.37
C GLY A 249 -2.15 -21.86 -10.11
N SER A 250 -1.86 -23.01 -10.73
CA SER A 250 -2.82 -23.76 -11.55
C SER A 250 -3.72 -24.69 -10.74
N SER A 251 -3.22 -25.27 -9.65
CA SER A 251 -3.94 -26.27 -8.83
C SER A 251 -5.31 -25.77 -8.36
N LYS A 252 -5.40 -24.49 -8.01
CA LYS A 252 -6.62 -23.78 -7.63
C LYS A 252 -7.77 -23.85 -8.65
N PHE A 253 -7.46 -24.06 -9.93
CA PHE A 253 -8.43 -24.14 -11.03
C PHE A 253 -8.63 -25.59 -11.52
N SER A 254 -7.95 -26.55 -10.90
CA SER A 254 -8.11 -27.98 -11.18
C SER A 254 -9.40 -28.53 -10.56
N PRO A 255 -10.20 -29.32 -11.30
CA PRO A 255 -11.28 -30.11 -10.73
C PRO A 255 -10.77 -31.38 -10.02
N ARG A 256 -9.52 -31.80 -10.26
CA ARG A 256 -8.95 -33.01 -9.65
C ARG A 256 -8.73 -32.79 -8.15
N LEU A 257 -9.13 -33.76 -7.33
CA LEU A 257 -9.05 -33.65 -5.86
C LEU A 257 -7.62 -33.89 -5.33
N GLU A 258 -6.81 -34.64 -6.06
CA GLU A 258 -5.41 -35.02 -5.76
C GLU A 258 -4.43 -33.84 -5.56
N VAL A 259 -4.79 -32.63 -5.98
CA VAL A 259 -3.95 -31.42 -5.76
C VAL A 259 -4.22 -30.71 -4.44
N ARG A 260 -5.20 -31.16 -3.64
CA ARG A 260 -5.61 -30.53 -2.38
C ARG A 260 -5.00 -31.26 -1.18
N LYS A 261 -4.70 -30.53 -0.10
CA LYS A 261 -4.29 -31.13 1.19
C LYS A 261 -5.50 -31.67 1.95
N ASP A 262 -6.59 -30.90 1.95
CA ASP A 262 -7.92 -31.36 2.35
C ASP A 262 -8.80 -31.42 1.09
N VAL A 263 -9.34 -32.60 0.80
CA VAL A 263 -10.23 -32.85 -0.34
C VAL A 263 -11.42 -31.87 -0.35
N ASN A 264 -11.92 -31.49 0.83
CA ASN A 264 -13.10 -30.65 1.00
C ASN A 264 -12.79 -29.15 0.86
N ASP A 265 -11.56 -28.70 1.19
CA ASP A 265 -11.18 -27.30 1.13
C ASP A 265 -10.34 -26.95 -0.12
N VAL A 266 -11.01 -26.29 -1.07
CA VAL A 266 -10.44 -25.76 -2.32
C VAL A 266 -9.24 -24.84 -2.07
N ARG A 267 -9.19 -24.13 -0.93
CA ARG A 267 -8.10 -23.21 -0.58
C ARG A 267 -6.77 -23.94 -0.34
N THR A 268 -6.82 -25.24 -0.04
CA THR A 268 -5.62 -26.08 0.13
C THR A 268 -5.02 -26.60 -1.18
N ALA A 269 -5.63 -26.28 -2.33
CA ALA A 269 -5.15 -26.68 -3.64
C ALA A 269 -3.73 -26.13 -3.93
N GLY A 270 -2.82 -27.03 -4.28
CA GLY A 270 -1.44 -26.73 -4.62
C GLY A 270 -0.51 -26.52 -3.41
N TRP A 271 -0.96 -26.81 -2.19
CA TRP A 271 -0.17 -26.59 -0.97
C TRP A 271 1.23 -27.24 -1.01
N ARG A 272 1.34 -28.51 -1.46
CA ARG A 272 2.64 -29.19 -1.67
C ARG A 272 3.57 -28.44 -2.64
N TYR A 273 3.03 -27.82 -3.69
CA TYR A 273 3.82 -27.04 -4.65
C TYR A 273 4.29 -25.70 -4.06
N ARG A 274 3.49 -25.10 -3.17
CA ARG A 274 3.91 -23.92 -2.39
C ARG A 274 5.06 -24.23 -1.43
N GLU A 275 5.01 -25.39 -0.76
CA GLU A 275 6.14 -25.87 0.07
C GLU A 275 7.37 -26.13 -0.78
N ARG A 276 7.22 -26.83 -1.91
CA ARG A 276 8.33 -27.09 -2.85
C ARG A 276 8.96 -25.80 -3.39
N VAL A 277 8.17 -24.74 -3.60
CA VAL A 277 8.71 -23.40 -3.92
C VAL A 277 9.49 -22.81 -2.73
N ARG A 278 9.00 -22.96 -1.49
CA ARG A 278 9.72 -22.49 -0.28
C ARG A 278 11.05 -23.22 -0.07
N GLU A 279 11.12 -24.52 -0.37
CA GLU A 279 12.38 -25.29 -0.38
C GLU A 279 13.36 -24.74 -1.42
N LEU A 280 12.91 -24.58 -2.67
CA LEU A 280 13.76 -24.26 -3.81
C LEU A 280 14.16 -22.78 -3.89
N VAL A 281 13.36 -21.86 -3.34
CA VAL A 281 13.65 -20.41 -3.45
C VAL A 281 14.91 -20.02 -2.69
N GLY A 282 15.21 -20.64 -1.54
CA GLY A 282 16.36 -20.26 -0.70
C GLY A 282 17.70 -20.30 -1.44
N GLY A 283 18.03 -21.44 -2.05
CA GLY A 283 19.21 -21.61 -2.91
C GLY A 283 19.13 -20.90 -4.28
N SER A 284 18.06 -20.13 -4.51
CA SER A 284 17.85 -19.31 -5.72
C SER A 284 17.89 -17.80 -5.42
N LEU A 285 18.25 -17.39 -4.19
CA LEU A 285 18.39 -15.97 -3.82
C LEU A 285 19.82 -15.42 -3.96
N ASP A 286 20.85 -16.30 -4.02
CA ASP A 286 22.26 -15.89 -4.09
C ASP A 286 22.66 -15.26 -5.44
N ARG A 287 21.82 -15.41 -6.48
CA ARG A 287 21.99 -14.80 -7.80
C ARG A 287 20.64 -14.50 -8.46
N SER A 288 20.64 -13.60 -9.44
CA SER A 288 19.46 -13.26 -10.22
C SER A 288 19.32 -14.16 -11.45
N ASP A 289 18.24 -14.95 -11.54
CA ASP A 289 17.91 -15.80 -12.69
C ASP A 289 16.56 -15.42 -13.31
N ILE A 290 16.43 -15.51 -14.65
CA ILE A 290 15.16 -15.20 -15.35
C ILE A 290 14.03 -16.13 -14.88
N THR A 291 14.30 -17.42 -14.70
CA THR A 291 13.27 -18.38 -14.24
C THR A 291 12.88 -18.13 -12.78
N THR A 292 13.79 -17.65 -11.92
CA THR A 292 13.50 -17.21 -10.56
C THR A 292 12.61 -15.97 -10.55
N ILE A 293 12.90 -14.96 -11.38
CA ILE A 293 12.02 -13.78 -11.57
C ILE A 293 10.63 -14.22 -12.02
N GLN A 294 10.53 -15.09 -13.02
CA GLN A 294 9.26 -15.63 -13.51
C GLN A 294 8.50 -16.38 -12.40
N ALA A 295 9.19 -17.22 -11.62
CA ALA A 295 8.61 -17.99 -10.54
C ALA A 295 8.06 -17.08 -9.44
N LEU A 296 8.85 -16.10 -9.00
CA LEU A 296 8.44 -15.11 -8.00
C LEU A 296 7.23 -14.30 -8.47
N LEU A 297 7.14 -13.91 -9.75
CA LEU A 297 5.98 -13.20 -10.31
C LEU A 297 4.72 -14.09 -10.44
N VAL A 298 4.89 -15.38 -10.73
CA VAL A 298 3.77 -16.36 -10.74
C VAL A 298 3.27 -16.61 -9.31
N MET A 299 4.16 -16.76 -8.33
CA MET A 299 3.83 -16.86 -6.90
C MET A 299 3.12 -15.60 -6.40
N THR A 300 3.65 -14.43 -6.75
CA THR A 300 3.10 -13.10 -6.47
C THR A 300 1.64 -13.00 -6.89
N ASN A 301 1.31 -13.37 -8.13
CA ASN A 301 -0.07 -13.38 -8.63
C ASN A 301 -0.96 -14.44 -7.96
N SER A 302 -0.39 -15.61 -7.64
CA SER A 302 -1.14 -16.76 -7.11
C SER A 302 -1.53 -16.57 -5.64
N LEU A 303 -0.59 -16.11 -4.81
CA LEU A 303 -0.83 -15.75 -3.40
C LEU A 303 -1.80 -14.58 -3.30
N PHE A 304 -1.62 -13.56 -4.14
CA PHE A 304 -2.50 -12.40 -4.17
C PHE A 304 -3.96 -12.78 -4.46
N ALA A 305 -4.19 -13.68 -5.42
CA ALA A 305 -5.52 -14.22 -5.72
C ALA A 305 -6.04 -15.23 -4.67
N LEU A 306 -5.23 -15.63 -3.67
CA LEU A 306 -5.63 -16.48 -2.53
C LEU A 306 -5.94 -15.67 -1.26
N GLY A 307 -5.74 -14.34 -1.27
CA GLY A 307 -6.00 -13.46 -0.13
C GLY A 307 -5.12 -13.70 1.10
N ASP A 308 -4.11 -14.55 0.98
CA ASP A 308 -3.28 -15.09 2.06
C ASP A 308 -2.12 -14.14 2.43
N GLU A 309 -2.51 -13.07 3.12
CA GLU A 309 -1.97 -12.48 4.36
C GLU A 309 -0.43 -12.34 4.59
N ARG A 310 -0.05 -11.39 5.47
CA ARG A 310 1.33 -11.08 5.90
C ARG A 310 2.36 -10.82 4.77
N SER A 311 2.13 -9.78 3.97
CA SER A 311 3.11 -9.17 3.04
C SER A 311 3.75 -10.05 1.94
N ALA A 312 3.61 -11.38 1.95
CA ALA A 312 4.43 -12.31 1.16
C ALA A 312 4.37 -12.09 -0.37
N ALA A 313 3.17 -11.84 -0.92
CA ALA A 313 3.01 -11.53 -2.35
C ALA A 313 3.74 -10.24 -2.76
N TRP A 314 3.75 -9.23 -1.88
CA TRP A 314 4.47 -7.96 -2.09
C TRP A 314 5.99 -8.12 -1.95
N LEU A 315 6.45 -8.99 -1.03
CA LEU A 315 7.87 -9.30 -0.86
C LEU A 315 8.44 -10.07 -2.05
N TYR A 316 7.73 -11.08 -2.56
CA TYR A 316 8.15 -11.79 -3.78
C TYR A 316 8.15 -10.89 -5.02
N ALA A 317 7.20 -9.96 -5.15
CA ALA A 317 7.23 -8.92 -6.17
C ALA A 317 8.49 -8.04 -6.03
N GLY A 318 8.75 -7.54 -4.82
CA GLY A 318 9.90 -6.67 -4.50
C GLY A 318 11.27 -7.34 -4.67
N LEU A 319 11.36 -8.67 -4.56
CA LEU A 319 12.53 -9.47 -4.91
C LEU A 319 12.66 -9.63 -6.42
N ALA A 320 11.59 -10.02 -7.11
CA ALA A 320 11.57 -10.17 -8.57
C ALA A 320 11.96 -8.87 -9.28
N PHE A 321 11.46 -7.71 -8.83
CA PHE A 321 11.80 -6.41 -9.38
C PHE A 321 13.29 -6.04 -9.17
N ARG A 322 13.91 -6.48 -8.06
CA ARG A 322 15.35 -6.27 -7.81
C ARG A 322 16.21 -7.14 -8.72
N MET A 323 15.93 -8.44 -8.78
CA MET A 323 16.63 -9.38 -9.68
C MET A 323 16.51 -8.98 -11.16
N LEU A 324 15.35 -8.43 -11.54
CA LEU A 324 15.09 -7.92 -12.89
C LEU A 324 15.87 -6.62 -13.21
N ILE A 325 16.04 -5.74 -12.22
CA ILE A 325 16.91 -4.57 -12.35
C ILE A 325 18.38 -5.00 -12.45
N ASP A 326 18.80 -5.92 -11.58
CA ASP A 326 20.16 -6.49 -11.54
C ASP A 326 20.53 -7.17 -12.87
N LEU A 327 19.66 -8.02 -13.44
CA LEU A 327 19.87 -8.61 -14.78
C LEU A 327 19.77 -7.61 -15.95
N GLY A 328 19.54 -6.32 -15.68
CA GLY A 328 19.46 -5.29 -16.71
C GLY A 328 18.23 -5.37 -17.62
N LEU A 329 17.19 -6.14 -17.26
CA LEU A 329 15.98 -6.31 -18.09
C LEU A 329 15.19 -5.01 -18.33
N HIS A 330 15.54 -3.92 -17.63
CA HIS A 330 14.89 -2.62 -17.71
C HIS A 330 15.52 -1.64 -18.73
N VAL A 331 16.69 -1.96 -19.31
CA VAL A 331 17.32 -1.14 -20.36
C VAL A 331 17.08 -1.72 -21.76
N ASP A 332 17.19 -0.89 -22.79
CA ASP A 332 17.08 -1.34 -24.17
C ASP A 332 18.37 -2.05 -24.64
N LEU A 333 18.28 -3.37 -24.78
CA LEU A 333 19.36 -4.23 -25.27
C LEU A 333 19.23 -4.56 -26.77
N THR A 334 18.34 -3.89 -27.51
CA THR A 334 18.09 -4.14 -28.95
C THR A 334 19.33 -3.94 -29.84
N ASN A 335 20.35 -3.20 -29.38
CA ASN A 335 21.62 -3.03 -30.09
C ASN A 335 22.79 -3.83 -29.46
N SER A 336 22.52 -4.78 -28.55
CA SER A 336 23.54 -5.68 -28.03
C SER A 336 23.66 -6.94 -28.88
N HIS A 337 24.90 -7.31 -29.22
CA HIS A 337 25.25 -8.57 -29.87
C HIS A 337 25.48 -9.73 -28.86
N GLN A 338 25.30 -9.48 -27.55
CA GLN A 338 25.54 -10.46 -26.47
C GLN A 338 24.37 -11.42 -26.24
N PHE A 339 23.20 -11.14 -26.79
CA PHE A 339 21.94 -11.86 -26.52
C PHE A 339 21.28 -12.29 -27.83
N SER A 340 20.59 -13.44 -27.81
CA SER A 340 19.85 -13.94 -28.98
C SER A 340 18.53 -13.20 -29.17
N ASP A 341 17.96 -13.29 -30.37
CA ASP A 341 16.63 -12.73 -30.65
C ASP A 341 15.53 -13.32 -29.74
N GLU A 342 15.65 -14.60 -29.37
CA GLU A 342 14.77 -15.28 -28.41
C GLU A 342 14.98 -14.76 -26.98
N ASP A 343 16.22 -14.60 -26.50
CA ASP A 343 16.48 -14.04 -25.16
C ASP A 343 15.97 -12.60 -25.06
N LEU A 344 16.17 -11.79 -26.10
CA LEU A 344 15.65 -10.43 -26.17
C LEU A 344 14.11 -10.39 -26.19
N GLU A 345 13.43 -11.41 -26.73
CA GLU A 345 11.96 -11.56 -26.64
C GLU A 345 11.52 -11.92 -25.21
N ILE A 346 12.18 -12.90 -24.58
CA ILE A 346 11.89 -13.34 -23.22
C ILE A 346 12.13 -12.20 -22.21
N ARG A 347 13.26 -11.49 -22.31
CA ARG A 347 13.58 -10.32 -21.47
C ARG A 347 12.52 -9.22 -21.58
N ARG A 348 12.09 -8.89 -22.81
CA ARG A 348 11.00 -7.91 -23.04
C ARG A 348 9.68 -8.34 -22.41
N ARG A 349 9.30 -9.63 -22.53
CA ARG A 349 8.07 -10.17 -21.93
C ARG A 349 8.12 -10.18 -20.40
N VAL A 350 9.24 -10.59 -19.80
CA VAL A 350 9.42 -10.60 -18.34
C VAL A 350 9.44 -9.19 -17.78
N PHE A 351 10.10 -8.22 -18.43
CA PHE A 351 10.04 -6.80 -18.03
C PHE A 351 8.60 -6.28 -18.02
N TRP A 352 7.89 -6.40 -19.15
CA TRP A 352 6.55 -5.85 -19.25
C TRP A 352 5.54 -6.59 -18.35
N GLY A 353 5.71 -7.90 -18.15
CA GLY A 353 4.91 -8.68 -17.23
C GLY A 353 5.10 -8.21 -15.78
N ALA A 354 6.34 -7.99 -15.35
CA ALA A 354 6.65 -7.42 -14.05
C ALA A 354 6.09 -6.00 -13.89
N PHE A 355 6.23 -5.15 -14.92
CA PHE A 355 5.70 -3.78 -14.91
C PHE A 355 4.18 -3.75 -14.74
N VAL A 356 3.46 -4.63 -15.43
CA VAL A 356 1.99 -4.78 -15.33
C VAL A 356 1.58 -5.29 -13.95
N VAL A 357 2.27 -6.32 -13.41
CA VAL A 357 2.01 -6.86 -12.06
C VAL A 357 2.23 -5.80 -10.98
N ASP A 358 3.30 -5.02 -11.05
CA ASP A 358 3.58 -3.90 -10.13
C ASP A 358 2.41 -2.91 -10.05
N LYS A 359 1.87 -2.45 -11.19
CA LYS A 359 0.76 -1.48 -11.19
C LYS A 359 -0.53 -2.11 -10.66
N ILE A 360 -0.85 -3.32 -11.08
CA ILE A 360 -2.09 -4.00 -10.68
C ILE A 360 -2.09 -4.30 -9.17
N GLN A 361 -1.00 -4.80 -8.59
CA GLN A 361 -0.92 -5.03 -7.15
C GLN A 361 -0.94 -3.73 -6.35
N SER A 362 -0.18 -2.73 -6.80
CA SER A 362 -0.17 -1.39 -6.18
C SER A 362 -1.57 -0.79 -6.14
N LEU A 363 -2.32 -0.86 -7.24
CA LEU A 363 -3.67 -0.31 -7.38
C LEU A 363 -4.68 -0.92 -6.39
N TYR A 364 -4.58 -2.23 -6.13
CA TYR A 364 -5.49 -2.94 -5.22
C TYR A 364 -5.11 -2.74 -3.75
N GLN A 365 -3.82 -2.82 -3.45
CA GLN A 365 -3.31 -2.76 -2.07
C GLN A 365 -3.13 -1.33 -1.56
N GLY A 366 -3.39 -0.31 -2.40
CA GLY A 366 -3.12 1.10 -2.09
C GLY A 366 -1.64 1.43 -1.93
N ARG A 367 -0.73 0.56 -2.40
CA ARG A 367 0.72 0.71 -2.25
C ARG A 367 1.30 1.61 -3.36
N PRO A 368 2.45 2.28 -3.14
CA PRO A 368 3.16 2.99 -4.19
C PRO A 368 3.70 2.05 -5.27
N VAL A 369 3.72 2.50 -6.53
CA VAL A 369 4.30 1.74 -7.65
C VAL A 369 5.83 1.71 -7.57
N THR A 370 6.43 0.55 -7.87
CA THR A 370 7.88 0.33 -7.76
C THR A 370 8.61 0.62 -9.05
N LEU A 371 8.13 0.08 -10.18
CA LEU A 371 8.77 0.16 -11.49
C LEU A 371 8.25 1.38 -12.25
N LYS A 372 9.06 2.44 -12.40
CA LYS A 372 8.65 3.68 -13.07
C LYS A 372 9.05 3.67 -14.55
N GLU A 373 8.20 4.24 -15.39
CA GLU A 373 8.48 4.42 -16.83
C GLU A 373 9.79 5.19 -17.08
N ASN A 374 10.02 6.28 -16.35
CA ASN A 374 11.25 7.10 -16.46
C ASN A 374 12.55 6.37 -16.10
N ASP A 375 12.46 5.26 -15.35
CA ASP A 375 13.61 4.47 -14.90
C ASP A 375 13.88 3.26 -15.84
N ALA A 376 13.14 3.16 -16.96
CA ALA A 376 13.24 2.07 -17.93
C ALA A 376 13.32 2.57 -19.39
N MET A 377 13.84 1.73 -20.29
CA MET A 377 13.97 2.04 -21.73
C MET A 377 13.41 0.95 -22.66
N VAL A 378 12.81 -0.11 -22.11
CA VAL A 378 12.34 -1.28 -22.86
C VAL A 378 11.18 -0.91 -23.81
N PRO A 379 11.27 -1.15 -25.12
CA PRO A 379 10.16 -0.88 -26.04
C PRO A 379 8.97 -1.84 -25.80
N ILE A 380 7.73 -1.35 -25.94
CA ILE A 380 6.53 -2.22 -26.03
C ILE A 380 6.50 -2.82 -27.44
N LYS A 381 7.30 -3.86 -27.64
CA LYS A 381 7.45 -4.61 -28.88
C LYS A 381 7.58 -6.09 -28.52
N PHE A 382 6.82 -6.94 -29.19
CA PHE A 382 6.86 -8.40 -29.08
C PHE A 382 6.94 -8.94 -30.51
N ILE A 383 7.93 -9.78 -30.79
CA ILE A 383 8.36 -10.16 -32.15
C ILE A 383 7.89 -11.59 -32.48
N ASP A 384 7.73 -12.46 -31.48
CA ASP A 384 6.95 -13.68 -31.67
C ASP A 384 5.45 -13.35 -31.60
N THR A 385 4.74 -13.50 -32.72
CA THR A 385 3.28 -13.33 -32.81
C THR A 385 2.51 -14.66 -32.89
N TYR A 386 3.15 -15.81 -32.67
CA TYR A 386 2.53 -17.14 -32.81
C TYR A 386 1.22 -17.29 -32.00
N SER A 387 1.26 -16.99 -30.69
CA SER A 387 0.07 -17.07 -29.82
C SER A 387 -0.90 -15.87 -29.94
N GLU A 388 -0.80 -15.04 -30.99
CA GLU A 388 -1.85 -14.08 -31.35
C GLU A 388 -3.04 -14.79 -32.02
N LEU A 389 -2.75 -15.74 -32.93
CA LEU A 389 -3.76 -16.47 -33.71
C LEU A 389 -3.86 -17.97 -33.36
N GLU A 390 -3.13 -18.45 -32.34
CA GLU A 390 -3.36 -19.77 -31.75
C GLU A 390 -4.83 -19.91 -31.31
N PHE A 391 -5.46 -21.03 -31.69
CA PHE A 391 -6.88 -21.26 -31.42
C PHE A 391 -7.11 -21.57 -29.93
N TRP A 392 -7.93 -20.75 -29.29
CA TRP A 392 -8.24 -20.80 -27.87
C TRP A 392 -9.68 -21.26 -27.64
N GLN A 393 -9.84 -22.24 -26.75
CA GLN A 393 -11.12 -22.65 -26.18
C GLN A 393 -11.01 -22.67 -24.65
N PRO A 394 -12.10 -22.44 -23.91
CA PRO A 394 -12.08 -22.50 -22.46
C PRO A 394 -11.80 -23.94 -21.97
N PHE A 395 -10.72 -24.10 -21.23
CA PHE A 395 -10.37 -25.33 -20.49
C PHE A 395 -10.34 -25.06 -18.98
N ALA A 396 -9.72 -23.94 -18.58
CA ALA A 396 -9.68 -23.51 -17.20
C ALA A 396 -11.00 -22.84 -16.72
N TYR A 397 -11.85 -22.37 -17.64
CA TYR A 397 -12.98 -21.47 -17.36
C TYR A 397 -14.38 -22.08 -17.58
N SER A 398 -14.46 -23.32 -18.05
CA SER A 398 -15.67 -23.92 -18.61
C SER A 398 -16.75 -24.20 -17.55
N THR A 399 -18.02 -24.14 -17.97
CA THR A 399 -19.16 -24.66 -17.19
C THR A 399 -19.59 -26.04 -17.74
N SER A 400 -20.68 -26.60 -17.23
CA SER A 400 -21.34 -27.77 -17.82
C SER A 400 -22.21 -27.45 -19.05
N ARG A 401 -22.45 -26.16 -19.37
CA ARG A 401 -22.86 -25.70 -20.72
C ARG A 401 -21.59 -25.48 -21.54
N ASN A 402 -21.43 -26.24 -22.62
CA ASN A 402 -20.14 -26.41 -23.31
C ASN A 402 -20.16 -25.80 -24.73
N ASP A 403 -20.92 -24.71 -24.90
CA ASP A 403 -21.37 -24.20 -26.20
C ASP A 403 -20.46 -23.10 -26.79
N TYR A 404 -19.31 -22.83 -26.17
CA TYR A 404 -18.35 -21.84 -26.66
C TYR A 404 -17.51 -22.39 -27.80
N ALA A 405 -17.79 -21.95 -29.03
CA ALA A 405 -17.14 -22.45 -30.24
C ALA A 405 -15.60 -22.32 -30.27
N GLY A 406 -15.03 -21.34 -29.56
CA GLY A 406 -13.61 -20.98 -29.61
C GLY A 406 -13.35 -19.70 -30.38
N SER A 407 -12.17 -19.11 -30.18
CA SER A 407 -11.71 -17.92 -30.90
C SER A 407 -10.18 -17.95 -31.06
N PRO A 408 -9.57 -17.07 -31.87
CA PRO A 408 -8.14 -16.77 -31.72
C PRO A 408 -7.84 -16.26 -30.30
N ALA A 409 -6.63 -16.53 -29.79
CA ALA A 409 -6.23 -16.14 -28.45
C ALA A 409 -6.02 -14.62 -28.27
N TYR A 410 -5.60 -13.89 -29.30
CA TYR A 410 -5.28 -12.46 -29.26
C TYR A 410 -4.28 -12.05 -28.15
N SER A 411 -3.36 -12.94 -27.78
CA SER A 411 -2.52 -12.80 -26.60
C SER A 411 -1.61 -11.57 -26.64
N ILE A 412 -0.99 -11.33 -27.79
CA ILE A 412 0.10 -10.36 -27.95
C ILE A 412 -0.47 -8.95 -28.08
N SER A 413 -1.56 -8.78 -28.83
CA SER A 413 -2.28 -7.51 -28.93
C SER A 413 -2.93 -7.12 -27.59
N THR A 414 -3.57 -8.06 -26.89
CA THR A 414 -4.17 -7.81 -25.57
C THR A 414 -3.11 -7.40 -24.56
N PHE A 415 -1.98 -8.11 -24.50
CA PHE A 415 -0.88 -7.77 -23.61
C PHE A 415 -0.21 -6.43 -23.98
N THR A 416 -0.03 -6.15 -25.28
CA THR A 416 0.45 -4.85 -25.78
C THR A 416 -0.46 -3.69 -25.33
N ALA A 417 -1.78 -3.88 -25.40
CA ALA A 417 -2.74 -2.91 -24.92
C ALA A 417 -2.71 -2.77 -23.39
N LEU A 418 -2.55 -3.87 -22.64
CA LEU A 418 -2.42 -3.88 -21.18
C LEU A 418 -1.15 -3.16 -20.69
N CYS A 419 -0.03 -3.31 -21.40
CA CYS A 419 1.21 -2.58 -21.13
C CYS A 419 1.00 -1.07 -21.26
N LYS A 420 0.38 -0.64 -22.38
CA LYS A 420 0.03 0.77 -22.64
C LYS A 420 -0.97 1.31 -21.61
N LEU A 421 -1.94 0.50 -21.18
CA LEU A 421 -2.90 0.86 -20.13
C LEU A 421 -2.21 1.00 -18.77
N SER A 422 -1.22 0.16 -18.48
CA SER A 422 -0.46 0.17 -17.22
C SER A 422 0.44 1.40 -17.08
N ILE A 423 0.90 2.00 -18.18
CA ILE A 423 1.53 3.33 -18.15
C ILE A 423 0.51 4.38 -17.67
N VAL A 424 -0.71 4.39 -18.22
CA VAL A 424 -1.77 5.33 -17.80
C VAL A 424 -2.21 5.07 -16.35
N MET A 425 -2.24 3.81 -15.91
CA MET A 425 -2.46 3.42 -14.51
C MET A 425 -1.38 4.02 -13.58
N SER A 426 -0.11 3.90 -13.97
CA SER A 426 1.02 4.50 -13.24
C SER A 426 0.89 6.01 -13.12
N ASP A 427 0.47 6.69 -14.21
CA ASP A 427 0.20 8.12 -14.26
C ASP A 427 -0.94 8.51 -13.28
N VAL A 428 -2.09 7.81 -13.32
CA VAL A 428 -3.23 8.08 -12.43
C VAL A 428 -2.83 7.89 -10.95
N MET A 429 -2.15 6.79 -10.61
CA MET A 429 -1.71 6.54 -9.23
C MET A 429 -0.71 7.59 -8.74
N SER A 430 0.29 7.94 -9.56
CA SER A 430 1.36 8.86 -9.18
C SER A 430 1.01 10.35 -9.27
N THR A 431 -0.22 10.69 -9.67
CA THR A 431 -0.70 12.08 -9.73
C THR A 431 -1.97 12.34 -8.93
N ILE A 432 -2.96 11.45 -8.97
CA ILE A 432 -4.26 11.63 -8.31
C ILE A 432 -4.24 11.11 -6.86
N TYR A 433 -3.59 9.97 -6.61
CA TYR A 433 -3.64 9.25 -5.34
C TYR A 433 -2.41 9.49 -4.43
N THR A 434 -1.70 10.62 -4.60
CA THR A 434 -0.54 10.94 -3.76
C THR A 434 -0.90 11.82 -2.58
N VAL A 435 -0.16 11.67 -1.47
CA VAL A 435 -0.30 12.49 -0.26
C VAL A 435 -0.09 14.00 -0.51
N ARG A 436 0.53 14.39 -1.63
CA ARG A 436 0.77 15.80 -2.00
C ARG A 436 -0.26 16.35 -3.00
N THR A 437 -1.24 15.55 -3.41
CA THR A 437 -2.25 15.99 -4.38
C THR A 437 -3.31 16.90 -3.74
N THR A 438 -3.51 16.79 -2.42
CA THR A 438 -4.38 17.67 -1.61
C THR A 438 -3.96 19.14 -1.60
N ASP A 439 -2.70 19.43 -1.87
CA ASP A 439 -2.10 20.76 -1.74
C ASP A 439 -2.19 21.57 -3.05
N GLN A 440 -2.76 20.99 -4.11
CA GLN A 440 -2.82 21.57 -5.46
C GLN A 440 -4.09 22.41 -5.67
N SER A 441 -4.02 23.44 -6.50
CA SER A 441 -5.20 24.29 -6.75
C SER A 441 -6.26 23.57 -7.60
N PRO A 442 -7.56 23.89 -7.45
CA PRO A 442 -8.63 23.29 -8.25
C PRO A 442 -8.44 23.40 -9.77
N ALA A 443 -7.77 24.45 -10.26
CA ALA A 443 -7.46 24.64 -11.67
C ALA A 443 -6.34 23.70 -12.16
N GLU A 444 -5.34 23.42 -11.33
CA GLU A 444 -4.30 22.44 -11.62
C GLU A 444 -4.87 21.02 -11.60
N LEU A 445 -5.70 20.70 -10.61
CA LEU A 445 -6.38 19.41 -10.49
C LEU A 445 -7.29 19.14 -11.70
N SER A 446 -8.07 20.12 -12.17
CA SER A 446 -8.85 20.01 -13.42
C SER A 446 -7.95 19.72 -14.63
N LYS A 447 -6.83 20.44 -14.75
CA LYS A 447 -5.87 20.25 -15.86
C LYS A 447 -5.18 18.89 -15.84
N VAL A 448 -4.93 18.32 -14.66
CA VAL A 448 -4.44 16.94 -14.50
C VAL A 448 -5.52 15.94 -14.89
N LEU A 449 -6.76 16.13 -14.43
CA LEU A 449 -7.93 15.31 -14.79
C LEU A 449 -8.14 15.26 -16.31
N ASP A 450 -8.19 16.41 -16.98
CA ASP A 450 -8.35 16.51 -18.43
C ASP A 450 -7.22 15.81 -19.21
N LYS A 451 -5.96 15.97 -18.76
CA LYS A 451 -4.79 15.31 -19.36
C LYS A 451 -4.89 13.78 -19.27
N LEU A 452 -5.28 13.25 -18.11
CA LEU A 452 -5.39 11.81 -17.88
C LEU A 452 -6.62 11.22 -18.57
N GLN A 453 -7.75 11.92 -18.56
CA GLN A 453 -8.97 11.54 -19.27
C GLN A 453 -8.78 11.59 -20.80
N LYS A 454 -7.88 12.45 -21.30
CA LYS A 454 -7.41 12.37 -22.69
C LYS A 454 -6.57 11.11 -22.91
N LYS A 455 -5.54 10.83 -22.08
CA LYS A 455 -4.71 9.62 -22.21
C LYS A 455 -5.54 8.32 -22.23
N LEU A 456 -6.52 8.17 -21.34
CA LEU A 456 -7.43 7.01 -21.31
C LEU A 456 -8.27 6.91 -22.60
N ARG A 457 -8.81 8.03 -23.08
CA ARG A 457 -9.61 8.08 -24.32
C ARG A 457 -8.77 7.75 -25.55
N ASP A 458 -7.60 8.37 -25.68
CA ASP A 458 -6.64 8.15 -26.76
C ASP A 458 -6.27 6.65 -26.85
N TRP A 459 -5.94 6.04 -25.71
CA TRP A 459 -5.66 4.61 -25.59
C TRP A 459 -6.83 3.74 -26.09
N HIS A 460 -8.06 4.04 -25.66
CA HIS A 460 -9.25 3.26 -26.04
C HIS A 460 -9.56 3.40 -27.55
N THR A 461 -9.41 4.60 -28.12
CA THR A 461 -9.55 4.81 -29.57
C THR A 461 -8.46 4.14 -30.39
N ALA A 462 -7.27 3.93 -29.82
CA ALA A 462 -6.13 3.29 -30.46
C ALA A 462 -6.08 1.76 -30.29
N LEU A 463 -7.13 1.13 -29.77
CA LEU A 463 -7.26 -0.32 -29.76
C LEU A 463 -7.45 -0.87 -31.19
N PRO A 464 -6.86 -2.03 -31.53
CA PRO A 464 -7.22 -2.79 -32.73
C PRO A 464 -8.70 -3.17 -32.72
N ASP A 465 -9.30 -3.30 -33.91
CA ASP A 465 -10.73 -3.59 -34.03
C ASP A 465 -11.11 -4.96 -33.45
N HIS A 466 -10.25 -5.97 -33.59
CA HIS A 466 -10.45 -7.30 -32.98
C HIS A 466 -10.36 -7.32 -31.45
N LEU A 467 -9.95 -6.21 -30.82
CA LEU A 467 -9.99 -6.03 -29.37
C LEU A 467 -11.14 -5.10 -28.92
N LYS A 468 -11.99 -4.59 -29.82
CA LYS A 468 -13.17 -3.77 -29.47
C LYS A 468 -14.38 -4.69 -29.25
N PRO A 469 -14.96 -4.76 -28.04
CA PRO A 469 -16.07 -5.65 -27.77
C PRO A 469 -17.37 -5.13 -28.38
N GLU A 470 -17.78 -5.67 -29.52
CA GLU A 470 -19.12 -5.48 -30.12
C GLU A 470 -20.26 -6.12 -29.27
N VAL A 471 -19.87 -6.90 -28.26
CA VAL A 471 -20.63 -7.79 -27.35
C VAL A 471 -21.80 -7.14 -26.59
N ALA A 472 -21.92 -5.81 -26.63
CA ALA A 472 -22.87 -5.08 -25.80
C ALA A 472 -24.36 -5.25 -26.19
N ASN A 473 -24.67 -5.44 -27.48
CA ASN A 473 -26.06 -5.32 -27.98
C ASN A 473 -26.54 -6.43 -28.94
N ALA A 474 -25.67 -7.35 -29.37
CA ALA A 474 -26.01 -8.40 -30.35
C ALA A 474 -26.13 -9.78 -29.67
N PRO A 475 -27.24 -10.53 -29.84
CA PRO A 475 -27.40 -11.87 -29.26
C PRO A 475 -26.37 -12.88 -29.78
N ASP A 476 -26.06 -12.81 -31.08
CA ASP A 476 -25.24 -13.79 -31.80
C ASP A 476 -23.73 -13.45 -31.81
N ALA A 477 -23.31 -12.38 -31.12
CA ALA A 477 -21.91 -11.95 -31.11
C ALA A 477 -21.05 -12.86 -30.21
N THR A 478 -20.00 -13.44 -30.79
CA THR A 478 -19.04 -14.28 -30.04
C THR A 478 -18.34 -13.47 -28.95
N VAL A 479 -18.53 -13.88 -27.70
CA VAL A 479 -17.87 -13.24 -26.54
C VAL A 479 -16.34 -13.47 -26.63
N PRO A 480 -15.48 -12.43 -26.53
CA PRO A 480 -14.04 -12.58 -26.64
C PRO A 480 -13.44 -13.22 -25.37
N PRO A 481 -12.19 -13.72 -25.44
CA PRO A 481 -11.55 -14.42 -24.32
C PRO A 481 -11.48 -13.64 -22.98
N PRO A 482 -11.43 -14.33 -21.83
CA PRO A 482 -11.40 -13.73 -20.49
C PRO A 482 -10.37 -12.61 -20.25
N HIS A 483 -9.19 -12.68 -20.87
CA HIS A 483 -8.16 -11.63 -20.77
C HIS A 483 -8.51 -10.37 -21.58
N VAL A 484 -9.22 -10.49 -22.70
CA VAL A 484 -9.77 -9.34 -23.46
C VAL A 484 -10.86 -8.65 -22.63
N LEU A 485 -11.78 -9.41 -22.04
CA LEU A 485 -12.80 -8.86 -21.12
C LEU A 485 -12.15 -8.19 -19.89
N SER A 486 -11.08 -8.78 -19.35
CA SER A 486 -10.33 -8.21 -18.23
C SER A 486 -9.63 -6.88 -18.58
N LEU A 487 -9.14 -6.73 -19.81
CA LEU A 487 -8.54 -5.48 -20.30
C LEU A 487 -9.55 -4.32 -20.26
N HIS A 488 -10.77 -4.55 -20.76
CA HIS A 488 -11.84 -3.54 -20.77
C HIS A 488 -12.40 -3.26 -19.37
N ALA A 489 -12.52 -4.30 -18.53
CA ALA A 489 -12.87 -4.13 -17.14
C ALA A 489 -11.85 -3.22 -16.42
N MET A 490 -10.55 -3.41 -16.64
CA MET A 490 -9.49 -2.56 -16.08
C MET A 490 -9.50 -1.13 -16.65
N TYR A 491 -9.86 -0.94 -17.92
CA TYR A 491 -10.06 0.41 -18.49
C TYR A 491 -11.17 1.18 -17.75
N HIS A 492 -12.35 0.56 -17.57
CA HIS A 492 -13.46 1.19 -16.86
C HIS A 492 -13.15 1.42 -15.36
N VAL A 493 -12.38 0.52 -14.72
CA VAL A 493 -11.83 0.74 -13.37
C VAL A 493 -10.99 2.02 -13.31
N LEU A 494 -10.10 2.26 -14.29
CA LEU A 494 -9.29 3.49 -14.31
C LEU A 494 -10.12 4.75 -14.57
N VAL A 495 -11.19 4.68 -15.36
CA VAL A 495 -12.14 5.80 -15.51
C VAL A 495 -12.83 6.12 -14.17
N ILE A 496 -13.28 5.10 -13.43
CA ILE A 496 -13.89 5.30 -12.11
C ILE A 496 -12.86 5.85 -11.11
N LEU A 497 -11.65 5.32 -11.08
CA LEU A 497 -10.61 5.77 -10.13
C LEU A 497 -10.06 7.15 -10.46
N LEU A 498 -10.01 7.55 -11.73
CA LEU A 498 -9.63 8.91 -12.13
C LEU A 498 -10.69 9.95 -11.69
N HIS A 499 -11.98 9.62 -11.82
CA HIS A 499 -13.07 10.57 -11.54
C HIS A 499 -13.59 10.54 -10.09
N ARG A 500 -13.51 9.41 -9.37
CA ARG A 500 -13.99 9.25 -7.98
C ARG A 500 -13.50 10.35 -7.01
N PRO A 501 -12.22 10.78 -7.01
CA PRO A 501 -11.73 11.82 -6.10
C PRO A 501 -12.36 13.21 -6.26
N PHE A 502 -12.97 13.49 -7.41
CA PHE A 502 -13.66 14.76 -7.74
C PHE A 502 -15.16 14.74 -7.42
N VAL A 503 -15.66 13.57 -7.00
CA VAL A 503 -16.99 13.38 -6.43
C VAL A 503 -16.88 13.61 -4.92
N ALA A 504 -17.90 14.14 -4.25
CA ALA A 504 -17.73 14.82 -2.96
C ALA A 504 -17.42 13.96 -1.71
N ASP A 505 -17.41 12.63 -1.83
CA ASP A 505 -16.78 11.70 -0.85
C ASP A 505 -15.24 11.61 -1.00
N GLY A 506 -14.67 12.20 -2.07
CA GLY A 506 -13.27 12.04 -2.48
C GLY A 506 -12.34 13.15 -1.99
N HIS A 507 -11.04 12.86 -1.88
CA HIS A 507 -10.05 13.75 -1.28
C HIS A 507 -9.74 15.04 -2.06
N LEU A 508 -10.36 15.24 -3.24
CA LEU A 508 -10.19 16.42 -4.10
C LEU A 508 -11.51 17.19 -4.32
N TYR A 509 -12.49 17.03 -3.41
CA TYR A 509 -13.84 17.59 -3.51
C TYR A 509 -13.95 19.13 -3.68
N ASN A 510 -12.87 19.89 -3.44
CA ASN A 510 -12.84 21.37 -3.54
C ASN A 510 -12.83 21.92 -4.99
N THR A 511 -13.27 21.14 -5.99
CA THR A 511 -13.33 21.56 -7.41
C THR A 511 -14.67 22.15 -7.82
N PHE A 512 -14.73 22.75 -9.02
CA PHE A 512 -15.96 23.31 -9.58
C PHE A 512 -17.07 22.24 -9.69
N ARG A 513 -18.30 22.59 -9.30
CA ARG A 513 -19.48 21.69 -9.29
C ARG A 513 -19.73 20.99 -10.64
N SER A 514 -19.42 21.64 -11.76
CA SER A 514 -19.50 21.05 -13.10
C SER A 514 -18.58 19.84 -13.29
N ILE A 515 -17.39 19.86 -12.70
CA ILE A 515 -16.42 18.74 -12.73
C ILE A 515 -16.97 17.57 -11.91
N SER A 516 -17.59 17.84 -10.76
CA SER A 516 -18.21 16.80 -9.93
C SER A 516 -19.42 16.15 -10.61
N VAL A 517 -20.28 16.94 -11.30
CA VAL A 517 -21.39 16.42 -12.13
C VAL A 517 -20.87 15.47 -13.22
N ASP A 518 -19.92 15.94 -14.03
CA ASP A 518 -19.29 15.17 -15.11
C ASP A 518 -18.60 13.89 -14.58
N SER A 519 -17.94 13.98 -13.42
CA SER A 519 -17.27 12.86 -12.77
C SER A 519 -18.24 11.78 -12.27
N VAL A 520 -19.40 12.18 -11.72
CA VAL A 520 -20.47 11.24 -11.35
C VAL A 520 -21.01 10.51 -12.58
N ILE A 521 -21.29 11.24 -13.68
CA ILE A 521 -21.81 10.66 -14.93
C ILE A 521 -20.82 9.63 -15.48
N LYS A 522 -19.52 9.96 -15.55
CA LYS A 522 -18.47 9.06 -16.04
C LYS A 522 -18.26 7.83 -15.15
N CYS A 523 -18.30 7.99 -13.82
CA CYS A 523 -18.24 6.87 -12.89
C CYS A 523 -19.45 5.93 -13.07
N SER A 524 -20.66 6.47 -13.22
CA SER A 524 -21.87 5.68 -13.42
C SER A 524 -21.87 4.94 -14.75
N ALA A 525 -21.42 5.59 -15.83
CA ALA A 525 -21.32 4.97 -17.15
C ALA A 525 -20.32 3.80 -17.12
N ALA A 526 -19.10 4.03 -16.62
CA ALA A 526 -18.08 3.01 -16.51
C ALA A 526 -18.48 1.84 -15.59
N ALA A 527 -19.14 2.10 -14.45
CA ALA A 527 -19.67 1.06 -13.57
C ALA A 527 -20.77 0.22 -14.24
N SER A 528 -21.56 0.84 -15.13
CA SER A 528 -22.59 0.13 -15.92
C SER A 528 -21.94 -0.74 -17.01
N SER A 529 -20.95 -0.22 -17.73
CA SER A 529 -20.17 -1.00 -18.72
C SER A 529 -19.48 -2.21 -18.10
N ILE A 530 -18.94 -2.09 -16.88
CA ILE A 530 -18.42 -3.25 -16.13
C ILE A 530 -19.51 -4.31 -15.92
N CYS A 531 -20.75 -3.92 -15.60
CA CYS A 531 -21.83 -4.88 -15.40
C CYS A 531 -22.25 -5.57 -16.70
N SER A 532 -22.27 -4.85 -17.84
CA SER A 532 -22.46 -5.47 -19.16
C SER A 532 -21.35 -6.46 -19.51
N LEU A 533 -20.08 -6.15 -19.17
CA LEU A 533 -18.95 -7.07 -19.32
C LEU A 533 -19.08 -8.30 -18.39
N LEU A 534 -19.63 -8.14 -17.18
CA LEU A 534 -19.89 -9.26 -16.25
C LEU A 534 -21.00 -10.20 -16.77
N ARG A 535 -22.10 -9.66 -17.33
CA ARG A 535 -23.15 -10.47 -17.97
C ARG A 535 -22.64 -11.16 -19.23
N ALA A 536 -21.82 -10.48 -20.04
CA ALA A 536 -21.15 -11.10 -21.18
C ALA A 536 -20.19 -12.23 -20.75
N TYR A 537 -19.45 -12.03 -19.64
CA TYR A 537 -18.59 -13.06 -19.07
C TYR A 537 -19.39 -14.28 -18.63
N HIS A 538 -20.47 -14.08 -17.84
CA HIS A 538 -21.29 -15.17 -17.31
C HIS A 538 -21.97 -16.00 -18.41
N ARG A 539 -22.43 -15.36 -19.49
CA ARG A 539 -23.01 -16.04 -20.66
C ARG A 539 -22.06 -17.02 -21.38
N ALA A 540 -20.74 -16.85 -21.24
CA ALA A 540 -19.73 -17.66 -21.94
C ALA A 540 -18.81 -18.47 -21.02
N PHE A 541 -18.59 -18.03 -19.78
CA PHE A 541 -17.53 -18.51 -18.89
C PHE A 541 -17.98 -18.56 -17.41
N SER A 542 -17.44 -19.50 -16.64
CA SER A 542 -17.78 -19.67 -15.23
C SER A 542 -17.27 -18.51 -14.35
N VAL A 543 -18.19 -17.70 -13.82
CA VAL A 543 -17.88 -16.58 -12.90
C VAL A 543 -17.17 -17.07 -11.63
N ARG A 544 -17.58 -18.23 -11.09
CA ARG A 544 -16.85 -19.00 -10.05
C ARG A 544 -15.32 -19.09 -10.26
N ARG A 545 -14.83 -19.09 -11.51
CA ARG A 545 -13.40 -19.19 -11.88
C ARG A 545 -12.79 -17.92 -12.47
N ALA A 546 -13.51 -16.79 -12.47
CA ALA A 546 -13.06 -15.54 -13.08
C ALA A 546 -11.71 -15.03 -12.51
N PRO A 547 -10.88 -14.32 -13.32
CA PRO A 547 -9.64 -13.70 -12.84
C PRO A 547 -9.91 -12.64 -11.77
N TYR A 548 -8.95 -12.41 -10.87
CA TYR A 548 -9.09 -11.41 -9.80
C TYR A 548 -9.30 -9.98 -10.34
N LEU A 549 -8.87 -9.71 -11.59
CA LEU A 549 -9.17 -8.50 -12.37
C LEU A 549 -10.67 -8.22 -12.47
N ILE A 550 -11.47 -9.26 -12.68
CA ILE A 550 -12.93 -9.19 -12.75
C ILE A 550 -13.52 -8.96 -11.35
N SER A 551 -12.99 -9.61 -10.32
CA SER A 551 -13.41 -9.42 -8.92
C SER A 551 -13.28 -7.96 -8.46
N TYR A 552 -12.18 -7.28 -8.80
CA TYR A 552 -11.96 -5.89 -8.44
C TYR A 552 -12.77 -4.91 -9.29
N ALA A 553 -12.94 -5.18 -10.59
CA ALA A 553 -13.87 -4.40 -11.40
C ALA A 553 -15.29 -4.44 -10.83
N THR A 554 -15.73 -5.62 -10.38
CA THR A 554 -17.02 -5.82 -9.67
C THR A 554 -17.08 -4.97 -8.39
N TYR A 555 -16.04 -4.95 -7.56
CA TYR A 555 -15.96 -4.11 -6.35
C TYR A 555 -15.98 -2.60 -6.65
N VAL A 556 -15.22 -2.15 -7.65
CA VAL A 556 -15.15 -0.74 -8.05
C VAL A 556 -16.47 -0.28 -8.68
N ALA A 557 -17.20 -1.16 -9.37
CA ALA A 557 -18.56 -0.90 -9.88
C ALA A 557 -19.61 -0.92 -8.76
N ALA A 558 -19.61 -1.93 -7.87
CA ALA A 558 -20.55 -2.06 -6.76
C ALA A 558 -20.48 -0.85 -5.80
N THR A 559 -19.28 -0.34 -5.52
CA THR A 559 -19.10 0.88 -4.71
C THR A 559 -19.68 2.16 -5.35
N ILE A 560 -19.96 2.16 -6.67
CA ILE A 560 -20.70 3.23 -7.36
C ILE A 560 -22.21 2.93 -7.37
N HIS A 561 -22.60 1.73 -7.82
CA HIS A 561 -24.01 1.33 -7.93
C HIS A 561 -24.75 1.37 -6.59
N CYS A 562 -24.10 0.98 -5.48
CA CYS A 562 -24.66 1.09 -4.14
C CYS A 562 -25.11 2.52 -3.77
N ARG A 563 -24.34 3.54 -4.16
CA ARG A 563 -24.66 4.95 -3.86
C ARG A 563 -25.81 5.47 -4.72
N ILE A 564 -25.86 5.08 -5.98
CA ILE A 564 -26.94 5.47 -6.90
C ILE A 564 -28.25 4.76 -6.54
N ALA A 565 -28.18 3.48 -6.20
CA ALA A 565 -29.33 2.69 -5.74
C ALA A 565 -29.94 3.25 -4.44
N ALA A 566 -29.13 3.79 -3.53
CA ALA A 566 -29.60 4.44 -2.29
C ALA A 566 -30.48 5.68 -2.51
N LYS A 567 -30.39 6.34 -3.68
CA LYS A 567 -31.25 7.48 -4.05
C LYS A 567 -32.36 7.12 -5.03
N ASN A 568 -32.12 6.15 -5.92
CA ASN A 568 -33.04 5.81 -7.01
C ASN A 568 -33.92 4.57 -6.71
N GLY A 569 -33.67 3.86 -5.62
CA GLY A 569 -34.50 2.76 -5.11
C GLY A 569 -34.40 1.43 -5.87
N LYS A 570 -35.17 0.43 -5.39
CA LYS A 570 -35.15 -0.97 -5.87
C LYS A 570 -35.48 -1.13 -7.37
N GLY A 571 -36.23 -0.21 -7.97
CA GLY A 571 -36.59 -0.25 -9.40
C GLY A 571 -35.53 0.34 -10.34
N SER A 572 -34.37 0.78 -9.84
CA SER A 572 -33.37 1.49 -10.64
C SER A 572 -32.37 0.54 -11.34
N ALA A 573 -31.89 0.93 -12.53
CA ALA A 573 -30.84 0.17 -13.24
C ALA A 573 -29.55 -0.01 -12.41
N ALA A 574 -29.23 0.95 -11.52
CA ALA A 574 -28.12 0.82 -10.58
C ALA A 574 -28.37 -0.25 -9.52
N TYR A 575 -29.61 -0.43 -9.05
CA TYR A 575 -29.96 -1.51 -8.12
C TYR A 575 -29.86 -2.89 -8.80
N VAL A 576 -30.35 -3.03 -10.04
CA VAL A 576 -30.18 -4.26 -10.83
C VAL A 576 -28.70 -4.59 -11.03
N ASN A 577 -27.88 -3.60 -11.42
CA ASN A 577 -26.44 -3.77 -11.56
C ASN A 577 -25.73 -4.09 -10.23
N LEU A 578 -26.21 -3.58 -9.09
CA LEU A 578 -25.71 -3.96 -7.76
C LEU A 578 -26.02 -5.43 -7.44
N MET A 579 -27.23 -5.91 -7.74
CA MET A 579 -27.57 -7.34 -7.58
C MET A 579 -26.68 -8.24 -8.44
N THR A 580 -26.41 -7.87 -9.70
CA THR A 580 -25.43 -8.58 -10.55
C THR A 580 -24.04 -8.59 -9.92
N CYS A 581 -23.56 -7.49 -9.33
CA CYS A 581 -22.28 -7.47 -8.62
C CYS A 581 -22.25 -8.40 -7.38
N LEU A 582 -23.34 -8.44 -6.61
CA LEU A 582 -23.47 -9.32 -5.44
C LEU A 582 -23.54 -10.80 -5.84
N GLY A 583 -24.23 -11.13 -6.94
CA GLY A 583 -24.22 -12.47 -7.55
C GLY A 583 -22.82 -12.92 -7.98
N VAL A 584 -22.05 -12.02 -8.60
CA VAL A 584 -20.65 -12.29 -8.97
C VAL A 584 -19.81 -12.59 -7.74
N PHE A 585 -20.01 -11.88 -6.63
CA PHE A 585 -19.32 -12.18 -5.38
C PHE A 585 -19.73 -13.54 -4.78
N LYS A 586 -21.04 -13.86 -4.77
CA LYS A 586 -21.60 -15.12 -4.26
C LYS A 586 -20.93 -16.35 -4.90
N GLU A 587 -20.68 -16.31 -6.21
CA GLU A 587 -19.94 -17.37 -6.93
C GLU A 587 -18.41 -17.28 -6.79
N ASN A 588 -17.82 -16.10 -7.00
CA ASN A 588 -16.37 -15.98 -7.19
C ASN A 588 -15.56 -16.14 -5.88
N GLN A 589 -16.20 -15.97 -4.71
CA GLN A 589 -15.56 -16.09 -3.40
C GLN A 589 -14.96 -17.46 -3.09
N GLU A 590 -15.50 -18.56 -3.62
CA GLU A 590 -14.97 -19.91 -3.36
C GLU A 590 -13.54 -20.06 -3.87
N THR A 591 -13.23 -19.48 -5.04
CA THR A 591 -11.86 -19.46 -5.54
C THR A 591 -11.13 -18.25 -4.97
N ASN A 592 -11.67 -17.04 -5.10
CA ASN A 592 -10.98 -15.81 -4.71
C ASN A 592 -11.48 -15.28 -3.35
N SER A 593 -10.86 -15.70 -2.24
CA SER A 593 -11.18 -15.27 -0.87
C SER A 593 -11.17 -13.74 -0.67
N ALA A 594 -10.39 -12.98 -1.45
CA ALA A 594 -10.41 -11.51 -1.40
C ALA A 594 -11.79 -10.92 -1.78
N VAL A 595 -12.59 -11.65 -2.55
CA VAL A 595 -14.01 -11.34 -2.83
C VAL A 595 -14.84 -11.33 -1.56
N GLN A 596 -14.60 -12.25 -0.63
CA GLN A 596 -15.35 -12.30 0.63
C GLN A 596 -15.13 -11.02 1.45
N LYS A 597 -13.87 -10.56 1.56
CA LYS A 597 -13.51 -9.28 2.19
C LYS A 597 -14.15 -8.10 1.43
N ALA A 598 -14.15 -8.11 0.08
CA ALA A 598 -14.81 -7.08 -0.73
C ALA A 598 -16.34 -7.05 -0.59
N ALA A 599 -17.01 -8.22 -0.52
CA ALA A 599 -18.45 -8.35 -0.35
C ALA A 599 -18.90 -7.81 1.01
N VAL A 600 -18.16 -8.11 2.10
CA VAL A 600 -18.41 -7.55 3.43
C VAL A 600 -18.34 -6.02 3.41
N ILE A 601 -17.37 -5.43 2.69
CA ILE A 601 -17.27 -3.96 2.52
C ILE A 601 -18.50 -3.40 1.80
N ILE A 602 -18.99 -4.07 0.73
CA ILE A 602 -20.20 -3.66 0.01
C ILE A 602 -21.46 -3.79 0.90
N HIS A 603 -21.61 -4.86 1.67
CA HIS A 603 -22.73 -5.00 2.60
C HIS A 603 -22.71 -3.94 3.70
N ARG A 604 -21.53 -3.62 4.28
CA ARG A 604 -21.38 -2.47 5.21
C ARG A 604 -21.78 -1.14 4.54
N LEU A 605 -21.41 -0.93 3.28
CA LEU A 605 -21.75 0.26 2.50
C LEU A 605 -23.26 0.36 2.22
N MET A 606 -23.89 -0.77 1.88
CA MET A 606 -25.34 -0.88 1.70
C MET A 606 -26.09 -0.56 2.97
N SER A 607 -25.68 -1.12 4.11
CA SER A 607 -26.24 -0.80 5.43
C SER A 607 -26.10 0.70 5.76
N LYS A 608 -24.93 1.29 5.53
CA LYS A 608 -24.68 2.73 5.75
C LYS A 608 -25.61 3.63 4.94
N TYR A 609 -25.96 3.25 3.71
CA TYR A 609 -26.83 4.03 2.83
C TYR A 609 -28.30 3.55 2.79
N GLY A 610 -28.71 2.61 3.64
CA GLY A 610 -30.09 2.11 3.71
C GLY A 610 -30.53 1.25 2.51
N VAL A 611 -29.59 0.67 1.75
CA VAL A 611 -29.88 -0.17 0.58
C VAL A 611 -30.19 -1.59 1.04
N VAL A 612 -31.47 -1.91 1.16
CA VAL A 612 -31.94 -3.30 1.36
C VAL A 612 -32.00 -4.02 0.00
N VAL A 613 -31.22 -5.08 -0.13
CA VAL A 613 -31.41 -6.14 -1.13
C VAL A 613 -31.99 -7.34 -0.41
N ASP A 614 -33.05 -7.92 -0.97
CA ASP A 614 -33.71 -9.10 -0.42
C ASP A 614 -32.89 -10.37 -0.78
N ASP A 615 -33.42 -11.58 -0.61
CA ASP A 615 -32.70 -12.79 -1.03
C ASP A 615 -32.28 -12.71 -2.51
N LEU A 616 -31.00 -12.92 -2.79
CA LEU A 616 -30.42 -12.79 -4.13
C LEU A 616 -31.08 -13.79 -5.09
N PRO A 617 -31.81 -13.32 -6.12
CA PRO A 617 -32.43 -14.19 -7.12
C PRO A 617 -31.40 -15.08 -7.83
N ASP A 618 -31.79 -16.30 -8.19
CA ASP A 618 -30.91 -17.21 -8.93
C ASP A 618 -30.58 -16.69 -10.34
N ASP A 619 -31.40 -15.78 -10.89
CA ASP A 619 -31.19 -15.08 -12.17
C ASP A 619 -30.50 -13.70 -12.02
N ALA A 620 -30.00 -13.32 -10.83
CA ALA A 620 -29.37 -12.00 -10.61
C ALA A 620 -28.15 -11.71 -11.52
N LEU A 621 -27.55 -12.74 -12.11
CA LEU A 621 -26.47 -12.67 -13.09
C LEU A 621 -26.94 -12.54 -14.54
N GLU A 622 -28.19 -12.92 -14.84
CA GLU A 622 -28.81 -12.84 -16.17
C GLU A 622 -29.76 -11.63 -16.30
N ALA A 623 -30.25 -11.07 -15.18
CA ALA A 623 -31.17 -9.94 -15.14
C ALA A 623 -30.61 -8.65 -15.78
N GLU A 624 -31.18 -8.24 -16.93
CA GLU A 624 -30.90 -6.96 -17.58
C GLU A 624 -31.82 -5.82 -17.08
N PRO A 625 -31.35 -4.55 -17.01
CA PRO A 625 -32.19 -3.41 -16.69
C PRO A 625 -33.26 -3.18 -17.76
N ALA A 626 -34.53 -3.09 -17.35
CA ALA A 626 -35.66 -2.94 -18.27
C ALA A 626 -35.57 -1.66 -19.13
N SER A 627 -35.37 -1.84 -20.44
CA SER A 627 -35.41 -0.77 -21.43
C SER A 627 -36.86 -0.33 -21.67
N LYS A 628 -37.26 0.77 -21.01
CA LYS A 628 -38.55 1.43 -21.29
C LYS A 628 -38.63 1.78 -22.78
N SER A 629 -39.59 1.18 -23.50
CA SER A 629 -39.91 1.58 -24.87
C SER A 629 -40.41 3.03 -24.91
N ARG A 630 -40.28 3.68 -26.07
CA ARG A 630 -40.35 5.14 -26.17
C ARG A 630 -41.78 5.70 -26.27
N ASP A 631 -42.78 4.82 -26.22
CA ASP A 631 -44.10 5.04 -26.82
C ASP A 631 -45.24 5.30 -25.81
N GLN A 632 -44.93 5.59 -24.55
CA GLN A 632 -45.93 5.99 -23.54
C GLN A 632 -45.52 7.24 -22.75
N GLN A 633 -45.69 8.41 -23.38
CA GLN A 633 -45.80 9.69 -22.66
C GLN A 633 -47.27 10.10 -22.54
N PRO A 634 -47.81 10.35 -21.33
CA PRO A 634 -49.07 11.05 -21.16
C PRO A 634 -48.91 12.52 -21.62
N GLN A 635 -49.75 12.97 -22.54
CA GLN A 635 -49.70 14.37 -22.99
C GLN A 635 -50.17 15.34 -21.89
N PRO A 636 -49.48 16.48 -21.67
CA PRO A 636 -49.90 17.48 -20.70
C PRO A 636 -51.12 18.26 -21.20
N GLN A 637 -52.08 18.52 -20.31
CA GLN A 637 -53.22 19.39 -20.62
C GLN A 637 -52.76 20.85 -20.83
N GLN A 638 -52.99 21.41 -22.02
CA GLN A 638 -52.94 22.85 -22.25
C GLN A 638 -54.31 23.38 -22.68
N GLN A 639 -54.84 24.33 -21.92
CA GLN A 639 -56.07 25.04 -22.28
C GLN A 639 -55.76 26.17 -23.27
N ARG A 640 -56.15 26.01 -24.55
CA ARG A 640 -56.77 27.11 -25.32
C ARG A 640 -57.50 26.67 -26.60
N VAL A 641 -58.83 26.76 -26.53
CA VAL A 641 -59.74 27.38 -27.52
C VAL A 641 -59.40 27.22 -29.02
N GLN A 642 -60.14 26.31 -29.69
CA GLN A 642 -60.59 26.34 -31.11
C GLN A 642 -59.50 26.34 -32.22
N ALA A 643 -59.72 25.76 -33.41
CA ALA A 643 -60.96 25.33 -34.06
C ALA A 643 -60.86 23.93 -34.73
N GLN A 644 -61.78 23.61 -35.64
CA GLN A 644 -62.03 22.28 -36.23
C GLN A 644 -61.24 22.00 -37.54
N ILE A 645 -61.51 20.83 -38.14
CA ILE A 645 -61.04 20.30 -39.45
C ILE A 645 -59.66 19.59 -39.34
N GLY A 646 -59.47 18.36 -39.85
CA GLY A 646 -60.43 17.37 -40.35
C GLY A 646 -59.87 16.44 -41.44
N TYR A 647 -60.16 15.13 -41.31
CA TYR A 647 -59.99 14.06 -42.32
C TYR A 647 -58.56 13.54 -42.66
N GLU A 648 -58.46 12.19 -42.68
CA GLU A 648 -57.74 11.26 -43.60
C GLU A 648 -56.32 11.59 -44.16
N GLY A 649 -55.45 10.62 -44.49
CA GLY A 649 -55.52 9.14 -44.37
C GLY A 649 -54.43 8.43 -45.22
N LEU A 650 -54.15 7.15 -44.90
CA LEU A 650 -53.38 6.13 -45.66
C LEU A 650 -51.89 6.35 -46.08
N GLU A 651 -51.05 5.41 -45.57
CA GLU A 651 -50.13 4.49 -46.29
C GLU A 651 -49.01 4.92 -47.30
N ASN A 652 -47.94 4.09 -47.22
CA ASN A 652 -47.16 3.47 -48.31
C ASN A 652 -45.79 4.01 -48.81
N THR A 653 -44.75 3.23 -48.45
CA THR A 653 -43.67 2.64 -49.27
C THR A 653 -42.73 3.45 -50.18
N GLY A 654 -41.44 3.14 -50.01
CA GLY A 654 -40.41 3.13 -51.07
C GLY A 654 -39.50 4.37 -51.13
N SER A 655 -38.29 4.36 -51.68
CA SER A 655 -37.20 3.37 -51.88
C SER A 655 -36.33 3.85 -53.05
N ALA A 656 -35.00 3.89 -52.88
CA ALA A 656 -34.01 4.16 -53.96
C ALA A 656 -34.04 5.60 -54.57
N GLN A 657 -33.03 6.14 -55.27
CA GLN A 657 -31.57 5.89 -55.31
C GLN A 657 -30.84 7.11 -55.95
N THR A 658 -29.50 7.15 -55.84
CA THR A 658 -28.51 7.76 -56.78
C THR A 658 -28.50 9.26 -57.15
N GLU A 659 -27.32 9.87 -56.89
CA GLU A 659 -26.45 10.62 -57.84
C GLU A 659 -26.43 12.16 -58.01
N THR A 660 -25.20 12.61 -58.34
CA THR A 660 -24.73 13.91 -58.88
C THR A 660 -24.39 15.10 -57.95
N SER A 661 -23.43 15.88 -58.43
CA SER A 661 -22.77 17.11 -57.89
C SER A 661 -22.74 18.16 -59.04
N PRO A 662 -22.32 19.45 -58.90
CA PRO A 662 -21.33 19.99 -57.94
C PRO A 662 -21.48 21.47 -57.48
N ASN A 663 -20.43 21.96 -56.78
CA ASN A 663 -20.00 23.36 -56.59
C ASN A 663 -20.91 24.39 -55.86
N GLN A 664 -20.50 24.76 -54.64
CA GLN A 664 -20.12 26.15 -54.30
C GLN A 664 -19.31 26.22 -52.98
N GLU A 665 -18.58 27.32 -52.78
CA GLU A 665 -17.65 27.50 -51.64
C GLU A 665 -18.30 28.17 -50.42
N MET A 666 -18.07 27.65 -49.21
CA MET A 666 -18.00 28.46 -47.98
C MET A 666 -17.29 27.68 -46.85
N GLN A 667 -16.65 28.40 -45.92
CA GLN A 667 -15.96 27.82 -44.74
C GLN A 667 -16.93 27.73 -43.53
N PRO A 668 -16.49 27.19 -42.37
CA PRO A 668 -16.79 25.81 -41.99
C PRO A 668 -17.87 25.74 -40.90
N VAL A 669 -18.74 24.73 -40.99
CA VAL A 669 -19.69 24.37 -39.92
C VAL A 669 -19.21 23.07 -39.27
N GLU A 670 -19.02 23.08 -37.96
CA GLU A 670 -18.72 21.86 -37.20
C GLU A 670 -19.96 20.95 -37.17
N LEU A 671 -19.81 19.69 -37.61
CA LEU A 671 -20.86 18.68 -37.53
C LEU A 671 -20.36 17.44 -36.78
N SER A 672 -21.13 17.07 -35.75
CA SER A 672 -20.91 15.93 -34.86
C SER A 672 -21.05 14.58 -35.57
N GLY A 673 -20.23 13.57 -35.22
CA GLY A 673 -20.16 12.34 -36.02
C GLY A 673 -19.70 11.03 -35.36
N SER A 674 -19.83 10.82 -34.06
CA SER A 674 -20.06 9.46 -33.49
C SER A 674 -20.65 9.57 -32.09
N ALA A 675 -21.89 9.13 -31.92
CA ALA A 675 -22.63 9.31 -30.68
C ALA A 675 -22.45 8.10 -29.76
N VAL A 676 -21.91 8.35 -28.55
CA VAL A 676 -22.15 7.46 -27.41
C VAL A 676 -23.67 7.45 -27.13
N PRO A 677 -24.31 6.30 -26.89
CA PRO A 677 -25.74 6.27 -26.57
C PRO A 677 -26.01 7.09 -25.30
N SER A 678 -26.86 8.11 -25.44
CA SER A 678 -27.24 8.96 -24.30
C SER A 678 -28.10 8.16 -23.31
N PRO A 679 -27.79 8.15 -21.99
CA PRO A 679 -28.56 7.41 -21.02
C PRO A 679 -29.98 7.97 -20.85
N GLY A 680 -30.94 7.10 -20.53
CA GLY A 680 -32.35 7.44 -20.38
C GLY A 680 -32.65 8.45 -19.27
N SER A 681 -33.79 9.12 -19.38
CA SER A 681 -34.17 10.31 -18.61
C SER A 681 -34.57 10.10 -17.14
N ASP A 682 -34.11 9.02 -16.50
CA ASP A 682 -34.40 8.74 -15.07
C ASP A 682 -33.47 9.53 -14.11
N TRP A 683 -32.60 10.41 -14.62
CA TRP A 683 -31.66 11.26 -13.87
C TRP A 683 -32.30 12.51 -13.21
N ILE A 684 -33.54 12.38 -12.72
CA ILE A 684 -34.35 13.52 -12.21
C ILE A 684 -33.70 14.22 -11.00
N ASN A 685 -32.75 13.59 -10.30
CA ASN A 685 -32.12 14.16 -9.10
C ASN A 685 -30.58 14.07 -9.09
N ILE A 686 -29.91 14.60 -10.12
CA ILE A 686 -28.43 14.78 -10.12
C ILE A 686 -27.96 15.52 -8.86
N ASP A 687 -28.69 16.53 -8.41
CA ASP A 687 -28.37 17.27 -7.20
C ASP A 687 -28.51 16.41 -5.94
N GLY A 688 -29.52 15.56 -5.84
CA GLY A 688 -29.70 14.57 -4.76
C GLY A 688 -28.68 13.43 -4.79
N ILE A 689 -28.11 13.12 -5.97
CA ILE A 689 -26.97 12.21 -6.11
C ILE A 689 -25.70 12.93 -5.64
N ILE A 690 -25.45 14.17 -6.04
CA ILE A 690 -24.33 14.97 -5.53
C ILE A 690 -24.46 15.22 -4.01
N GLN A 691 -25.68 15.36 -3.49
CA GLN A 691 -26.00 15.36 -2.05
C GLN A 691 -25.91 13.98 -1.40
N SER A 692 -25.92 12.87 -2.13
CA SER A 692 -25.52 11.56 -1.58
C SER A 692 -24.02 11.49 -1.26
N PHE A 693 -23.25 12.42 -1.84
CA PHE A 693 -21.82 12.62 -1.58
C PHE A 693 -21.55 13.90 -0.76
N LEU A 694 -22.56 14.62 -0.25
CA LEU A 694 -22.37 15.86 0.54
C LEU A 694 -23.13 15.82 1.86
N ARG A 695 -22.37 16.08 2.94
CA ARG A 695 -22.80 16.43 4.31
C ARG A 695 -23.30 15.29 5.20
N GLU A 696 -22.56 15.07 6.28
CA GLU A 696 -22.91 15.80 7.50
C GLU A 696 -22.01 17.04 7.61
N GLY A 697 -22.54 18.17 8.09
CA GLY A 697 -21.88 19.48 8.10
C GLY A 697 -22.77 20.58 7.52
N ASP A 698 -23.42 21.33 8.42
CA ASP A 698 -24.51 22.29 8.18
C ASP A 698 -25.76 21.74 7.47
N PHE A 699 -26.84 21.53 8.23
CA PHE A 699 -28.15 22.17 7.98
C PHE A 699 -29.08 21.81 9.13
N ASN A 700 -29.29 22.74 10.06
CA ASN A 700 -30.42 22.65 10.98
C ASN A 700 -30.86 24.07 11.38
N ALA A 701 -31.77 24.62 10.56
CA ALA A 701 -32.36 25.94 10.76
C ALA A 701 -33.87 25.79 11.00
N GLY A 702 -34.22 25.45 12.25
CA GLY A 702 -35.54 25.62 12.88
C GLY A 702 -36.80 25.17 12.13
N SER A 703 -37.36 24.02 12.53
CA SER A 703 -38.82 23.83 12.59
C SER A 703 -39.20 22.76 13.62
N GLU A 704 -39.74 23.18 14.75
CA GLU A 704 -40.51 22.37 15.72
C GLU A 704 -41.94 22.97 15.81
N PRO A 705 -42.93 22.31 16.42
CA PRO A 705 -43.10 20.86 16.66
C PRO A 705 -44.52 20.36 16.29
N THR A 706 -44.80 19.06 16.45
CA THR A 706 -46.08 18.59 17.04
C THR A 706 -46.03 17.12 17.47
N MET A 707 -46.78 16.77 18.53
CA MET A 707 -46.92 15.40 19.05
C MET A 707 -47.98 14.60 18.28
N TYR A 708 -47.90 13.26 18.32
CA TYR A 708 -48.90 12.45 19.06
C TYR A 708 -48.37 11.04 19.40
N SER A 709 -48.98 10.43 20.42
CA SER A 709 -48.60 9.12 20.99
C SER A 709 -49.55 8.00 20.51
N GLN A 710 -49.02 6.78 20.32
CA GLN A 710 -49.59 5.54 20.90
C GLN A 710 -48.74 4.28 20.62
N TYR A 711 -48.49 3.50 21.69
CA TYR A 711 -48.26 2.05 21.60
C TYR A 711 -49.62 1.33 21.48
N PRO A 712 -49.65 0.09 20.96
CA PRO A 712 -49.89 -1.01 21.90
C PRO A 712 -49.05 -2.27 21.63
N GLN A 713 -48.67 -2.97 22.70
CA GLN A 713 -48.29 -4.38 22.64
C GLN A 713 -49.52 -5.26 22.36
N LYS A 714 -49.33 -6.44 21.75
CA LYS A 714 -50.24 -7.58 21.96
C LYS A 714 -49.55 -8.93 21.77
N ILE A 715 -49.69 -9.78 22.78
CA ILE A 715 -49.26 -11.18 22.82
C ILE A 715 -50.46 -12.07 22.45
N PRO A 716 -50.25 -13.19 21.74
CA PRO A 716 -51.09 -14.39 21.86
C PRO A 716 -50.36 -15.48 22.66
N GLN A 717 -51.10 -16.13 23.56
CA GLN A 717 -50.70 -17.31 24.34
C GLN A 717 -51.84 -18.35 24.24
N VAL A 718 -51.83 -19.41 25.08
CA VAL A 718 -52.82 -20.52 25.14
C VAL A 718 -52.55 -21.62 24.09
N ASP A 719 -51.88 -22.74 24.43
CA ASP A 719 -52.31 -23.97 25.17
C ASP A 719 -53.09 -24.96 24.26
N GLY A 720 -53.07 -26.29 24.44
CA GLY A 720 -52.34 -27.15 25.38
C GLY A 720 -52.95 -28.57 25.46
N GLU A 721 -52.15 -29.59 25.86
CA GLU A 721 -52.56 -30.99 26.19
C GLU A 721 -53.15 -31.83 25.03
N HIS A 722 -53.18 -33.18 24.98
CA HIS A 722 -52.83 -34.40 25.78
C HIS A 722 -52.44 -35.49 24.69
N TYR A 723 -51.98 -36.75 24.84
CA TYR A 723 -51.61 -37.77 25.87
C TYR A 723 -50.74 -38.86 25.10
N LEU A 724 -50.48 -40.15 25.41
CA LEU A 724 -50.74 -41.17 26.45
C LEU A 724 -49.67 -42.32 26.34
N HIS A 725 -49.18 -42.86 27.47
CA HIS A 725 -48.65 -44.21 27.86
C HIS A 725 -48.31 -45.35 26.82
N THR A 726 -47.45 -46.37 27.07
CA THR A 726 -46.94 -46.97 28.34
C THR A 726 -45.62 -47.79 28.22
N SER A 727 -44.77 -47.77 29.27
CA SER A 727 -43.87 -48.85 29.84
C SER A 727 -42.83 -49.60 28.94
N THR A 728 -41.58 -49.88 29.36
CA THR A 728 -40.82 -49.82 30.66
C THR A 728 -39.59 -48.86 30.57
N GLY A 729 -38.49 -48.81 31.35
CA GLY A 729 -37.84 -49.57 32.46
C GLY A 729 -36.57 -50.34 32.01
N GLN A 730 -35.46 -50.50 32.76
CA GLN A 730 -35.17 -50.31 34.21
C GLN A 730 -33.74 -49.72 34.50
N GLN A 731 -33.14 -49.92 35.70
CA GLN A 731 -31.93 -49.24 36.25
C GLN A 731 -31.36 -50.02 37.50
N PRO A 732 -30.30 -49.63 38.29
CA PRO A 732 -29.19 -48.64 38.14
C PRO A 732 -27.77 -48.99 38.78
N VAL A 733 -26.83 -47.99 38.81
CA VAL A 733 -25.66 -47.67 39.71
C VAL A 733 -24.28 -48.44 39.83
N TYR A 734 -23.22 -47.62 40.06
CA TYR A 734 -21.99 -47.73 40.93
C TYR A 734 -20.54 -47.99 40.36
N PHE A 735 -19.55 -47.43 41.09
CA PHE A 735 -18.08 -47.24 40.87
C PHE A 735 -17.17 -48.44 41.29
N PRO A 736 -15.85 -48.52 40.93
CA PRO A 736 -14.73 -47.98 41.77
C PRO A 736 -13.42 -47.53 41.03
N GLN A 737 -12.34 -47.29 41.79
CA GLN A 737 -11.03 -46.65 41.43
C GLN A 737 -9.83 -47.65 41.32
N GLY A 738 -8.63 -47.19 40.93
CA GLY A 738 -7.36 -47.93 41.14
C GLY A 738 -6.03 -47.26 40.69
N PHE A 739 -5.05 -47.16 41.61
CA PHE A 739 -3.62 -46.74 41.43
C PHE A 739 -2.70 -48.02 41.35
N PRO A 740 -1.37 -48.01 41.05
CA PRO A 740 -0.30 -47.17 41.64
C PRO A 740 0.88 -46.77 40.71
N ALA A 741 2.01 -46.31 41.29
CA ALA A 741 3.19 -45.76 40.60
C ALA A 741 4.55 -46.22 41.19
N GLY A 742 5.66 -45.94 40.48
CA GLY A 742 7.07 -46.14 40.90
C GLY A 742 7.87 -47.07 39.96
N GLY A 743 9.20 -46.97 39.81
CA GLY A 743 10.15 -45.94 40.28
C GLY A 743 11.64 -46.34 40.14
N LEU A 744 12.53 -45.33 40.02
CA LEU A 744 13.99 -45.31 40.30
C LEU A 744 15.01 -46.18 39.52
N ASN A 745 15.97 -45.45 38.92
CA ASN A 745 17.45 -45.63 38.98
C ASN A 745 18.26 -46.65 38.14
N SER A 746 19.40 -46.08 37.66
CA SER A 746 20.78 -46.60 37.59
C SER A 746 21.34 -47.26 36.31
N PHE A 747 22.54 -46.79 35.93
CA PHE A 747 23.47 -47.35 34.93
C PHE A 747 24.21 -48.58 35.47
N PRO A 748 24.87 -49.37 34.60
CA PRO A 748 26.33 -49.23 34.55
C PRO A 748 26.95 -49.27 33.11
N THR A 749 28.25 -49.02 33.06
CA THR A 749 29.15 -48.97 31.88
C THR A 749 30.36 -49.92 32.12
N PRO A 750 31.56 -49.83 31.47
CA PRO A 750 31.95 -49.82 30.04
C PRO A 750 33.02 -50.92 29.68
N VAL A 751 33.86 -50.71 28.62
CA VAL A 751 35.27 -51.23 28.42
C VAL A 751 35.43 -52.63 27.73
N PRO A 752 36.39 -52.88 26.79
CA PRO A 752 36.94 -52.02 25.70
C PRO A 752 37.39 -52.73 24.37
N GLY A 753 37.81 -51.94 23.36
CA GLY A 753 39.00 -52.20 22.52
C GLY A 753 38.82 -52.92 21.16
N ALA A 754 39.68 -52.71 20.15
CA ALA A 754 40.73 -51.69 19.94
C ALA A 754 41.15 -51.65 18.44
N GLY A 755 41.66 -50.52 17.91
CA GLY A 755 42.26 -50.48 16.57
C GLY A 755 42.11 -49.19 15.72
N ASP A 756 42.78 -48.12 16.12
CA ASP A 756 43.65 -47.21 15.32
C ASP A 756 43.77 -47.45 13.78
N ILE A 757 43.89 -46.44 12.89
CA ILE A 757 44.25 -45.02 13.07
C ILE A 757 43.69 -44.11 11.93
N GLU A 758 43.39 -42.85 12.27
CA GLU A 758 43.22 -41.59 11.49
C GLU A 758 42.74 -41.54 10.02
N GLY A 759 41.90 -40.54 9.66
CA GLY A 759 41.66 -40.26 8.23
C GLY A 759 40.72 -39.13 7.74
N GLY A 760 39.93 -38.43 8.58
CA GLY A 760 39.15 -37.25 8.15
C GLY A 760 37.68 -37.22 8.57
N ASN A 761 37.22 -36.06 9.04
CA ASN A 761 35.87 -35.89 9.57
C ASN A 761 34.83 -35.56 8.49
N SER A 762 33.95 -36.51 8.22
CA SER A 762 32.60 -36.25 7.71
C SER A 762 31.59 -37.03 8.55
N TRP A 763 30.47 -36.41 8.93
CA TRP A 763 29.36 -37.11 9.58
C TRP A 763 28.02 -36.62 9.02
N GLN A 764 27.59 -37.29 7.94
CA GLN A 764 26.17 -37.57 7.74
C GLN A 764 25.73 -38.55 8.85
N GLN A 765 24.47 -38.70 9.28
CA GLN A 765 23.16 -38.05 9.13
C GLN A 765 22.18 -39.12 9.69
N THR A 766 20.91 -38.77 9.93
CA THR A 766 19.81 -39.68 10.36
C THR A 766 19.86 -40.14 11.83
N SER A 767 18.73 -40.27 12.54
CA SER A 767 17.37 -39.74 12.35
C SER A 767 16.56 -39.89 13.65
N PHE A 768 15.65 -38.96 13.95
CA PHE A 768 14.21 -39.18 14.23
C PHE A 768 13.55 -37.95 14.90
N TRP A 769 12.36 -37.58 14.40
CA TRP A 769 11.41 -36.58 14.93
C TRP A 769 10.32 -37.32 15.76
N PRO A 770 9.39 -36.68 16.53
CA PRO A 770 8.84 -35.31 16.41
C PRO A 770 8.86 -34.48 17.73
N ALA A 771 8.31 -33.26 17.87
CA ALA A 771 7.34 -32.51 17.05
C ALA A 771 7.49 -30.97 17.15
N ASN A 772 6.72 -30.24 16.31
CA ASN A 772 6.31 -28.83 16.39
C ASN A 772 7.34 -27.76 16.84
N GLN A 773 7.92 -27.04 15.87
CA GLN A 773 8.37 -25.65 16.03
C GLN A 773 8.05 -24.83 14.77
N ASP A 774 6.85 -24.24 14.72
CA ASP A 774 6.47 -23.19 13.77
C ASP A 774 6.39 -21.85 14.53
N ALA A 775 7.51 -21.12 14.64
CA ALA A 775 7.53 -19.81 15.32
C ALA A 775 8.71 -18.92 14.85
N ALA A 776 8.47 -18.06 13.86
CA ALA A 776 9.25 -16.83 13.60
C ALA A 776 8.53 -15.90 12.60
N PHE A 777 8.86 -14.60 12.67
CA PHE A 777 8.42 -13.51 11.77
C PHE A 777 7.00 -12.95 11.99
N LEU A 778 6.92 -12.00 12.93
CA LEU A 778 5.87 -10.97 13.04
C LEU A 778 6.44 -9.62 12.59
N GLU A 779 5.70 -8.86 11.77
CA GLU A 779 6.00 -7.47 11.38
C GLU A 779 5.29 -6.48 12.33
N ASP A 780 5.63 -6.45 13.63
CA ASP A 780 5.02 -5.48 14.57
C ASP A 780 6.00 -4.93 15.63
N PRO A 781 5.97 -3.61 15.95
CA PRO A 781 6.86 -2.98 16.92
C PRO A 781 6.36 -3.10 18.38
N ILE A 782 5.88 -4.28 18.78
CA ILE A 782 5.69 -4.66 20.18
C ILE A 782 6.66 -5.81 20.48
N PHE A 783 7.78 -5.50 21.14
CA PHE A 783 8.75 -6.49 21.63
C PHE A 783 8.23 -7.23 22.87
N GLY A 784 7.08 -7.89 22.74
CA GLY A 784 6.65 -8.91 23.67
C GLY A 784 7.50 -10.16 23.47
N PHE A 785 8.42 -10.42 24.39
CA PHE A 785 9.19 -11.66 24.43
C PHE A 785 8.38 -12.70 25.19
N ASN A 786 8.06 -13.84 24.57
CA ASN A 786 7.32 -14.90 25.27
C ASN A 786 8.14 -15.36 26.49
N GLY A 787 7.52 -15.43 27.66
CA GLY A 787 8.15 -15.69 28.97
C GLY A 787 8.81 -17.07 29.14
N SER A 788 9.06 -17.82 28.07
CA SER A 788 10.01 -18.93 28.09
C SER A 788 11.45 -18.38 28.19
N SER A 789 12.33 -19.08 28.90
CA SER A 789 13.62 -18.55 29.37
C SER A 789 14.74 -18.52 28.30
N THR A 790 14.43 -18.04 27.09
CA THR A 790 15.32 -18.12 25.91
C THR A 790 15.63 -16.77 25.25
N ASP A 791 14.69 -15.82 25.27
CA ASP A 791 14.71 -14.71 24.30
C ASP A 791 15.45 -13.45 24.82
N LEU A 792 15.53 -13.30 26.14
CA LEU A 792 16.35 -12.30 26.83
C LEU A 792 17.13 -12.97 27.99
N PRO A 793 18.27 -12.40 28.42
CA PRO A 793 18.96 -12.86 29.63
C PRO A 793 18.04 -12.83 30.86
N GLU A 794 18.13 -13.83 31.73
CA GLU A 794 17.30 -13.95 32.95
C GLU A 794 17.35 -12.69 33.84
N LYS A 795 18.47 -11.98 33.85
CA LYS A 795 18.66 -10.78 34.67
C LYS A 795 18.37 -9.51 33.86
N GLN A 796 17.38 -8.75 34.32
CA GLN A 796 17.02 -7.44 33.75
C GLN A 796 18.20 -6.46 33.59
N SER A 797 19.20 -6.55 34.48
CA SER A 797 20.45 -5.76 34.40
C SER A 797 21.28 -6.01 33.13
N GLU A 798 21.10 -7.16 32.48
CA GLU A 798 21.85 -7.59 31.31
C GLU A 798 21.10 -7.28 29.99
N TRP A 799 19.83 -6.84 30.03
CA TRP A 799 19.02 -6.57 28.82
C TRP A 799 19.53 -5.39 27.97
N GLY A 800 20.13 -4.37 28.61
CA GLY A 800 20.46 -3.08 27.98
C GLY A 800 21.19 -3.19 26.62
N PRO A 801 22.34 -3.90 26.53
CA PRO A 801 23.09 -4.06 25.27
C PRO A 801 22.36 -4.80 24.15
N HIS A 802 21.35 -5.62 24.49
CA HIS A 802 20.50 -6.33 23.54
C HIS A 802 19.40 -5.41 23.02
N LEU A 803 18.66 -4.72 23.90
CA LEU A 803 17.61 -3.78 23.51
C LEU A 803 18.17 -2.57 22.72
N ILE A 804 19.35 -2.06 23.08
CA ILE A 804 20.06 -1.02 22.32
C ILE A 804 20.44 -1.51 20.91
N SER A 805 20.70 -2.81 20.74
CA SER A 805 20.97 -3.41 19.43
C SER A 805 19.69 -3.59 18.61
N ALA A 806 18.65 -4.19 19.19
CA ALA A 806 17.40 -4.48 18.49
C ALA A 806 16.68 -3.21 17.98
N LEU A 807 16.78 -2.11 18.75
CA LEU A 807 16.25 -0.80 18.37
C LEU A 807 17.23 0.03 17.53
N GLY A 808 18.40 -0.49 17.14
CA GLY A 808 19.34 0.22 16.25
C GLY A 808 20.04 1.43 16.86
N SER A 809 20.02 1.60 18.19
CA SER A 809 20.64 2.74 18.90
C SER A 809 22.17 2.62 19.10
N ARG A 810 22.77 1.51 18.63
CA ARG A 810 24.24 1.29 18.68
C ARG A 810 25.02 2.38 17.95
N ASN A 811 26.24 2.61 18.38
CA ASN A 811 27.13 3.70 17.94
C ASN A 811 26.51 5.10 18.13
N ASN A 812 25.44 5.23 18.91
CA ASN A 812 24.63 6.44 19.08
C ASN A 812 23.96 6.91 17.78
N ASP A 813 23.47 5.99 16.92
CA ASP A 813 22.69 6.40 15.74
C ASP A 813 21.38 7.10 16.15
N ALA A 814 21.17 8.29 15.58
CA ALA A 814 19.97 9.10 15.75
C ALA A 814 18.86 8.75 14.76
N LYS A 815 19.11 7.85 13.80
CA LYS A 815 18.12 7.36 12.82
C LYS A 815 17.63 5.95 13.07
N GLN A 816 18.39 5.15 13.81
CA GLN A 816 18.12 3.73 14.12
C GLN A 816 18.02 2.83 12.87
N VAL A 817 18.82 3.11 11.82
CA VAL A 817 18.71 2.38 10.53
C VAL A 817 19.20 0.92 10.56
N ASP A 818 19.85 0.51 11.64
CA ASP A 818 20.43 -0.83 11.87
C ASP A 818 19.65 -1.59 12.96
N GLY A 819 18.33 -1.43 12.96
CA GLY A 819 17.39 -2.06 13.89
C GLY A 819 15.94 -1.67 13.56
N VAL A 820 14.98 -2.02 14.44
CA VAL A 820 13.55 -1.73 14.19
C VAL A 820 13.09 -0.39 14.79
N GLY A 821 13.98 0.35 15.44
CA GLY A 821 13.67 1.66 16.01
C GLY A 821 13.36 2.68 14.93
N GLY A 822 12.25 3.41 15.05
CA GLY A 822 11.81 4.36 14.03
C GLY A 822 12.44 5.76 14.14
N GLY A 823 13.63 5.89 14.73
CA GLY A 823 14.38 7.15 14.85
C GLY A 823 13.71 8.23 15.72
N SER A 824 12.76 7.87 16.60
CA SER A 824 12.06 8.83 17.46
C SER A 824 11.66 8.22 18.82
N SER A 825 11.40 9.05 19.82
CA SER A 825 11.05 8.59 21.18
C SER A 825 9.70 7.84 21.25
N THR A 826 8.77 8.12 20.32
CA THR A 826 7.51 7.37 20.19
C THR A 826 7.72 5.99 19.54
N THR A 827 8.73 5.85 18.68
CA THR A 827 9.03 4.64 17.89
C THR A 827 10.30 3.88 18.36
N SER A 828 10.75 4.12 19.59
CA SER A 828 11.95 3.52 20.18
C SER A 828 11.64 2.93 21.56
N LYS A 829 10.75 1.92 21.58
CA LYS A 829 10.09 1.39 22.77
C LYS A 829 10.14 -0.14 22.80
N VAL A 830 10.10 -0.70 24.01
CA VAL A 830 10.06 -2.15 24.28
C VAL A 830 9.00 -2.41 25.35
N ALA A 831 8.34 -3.56 25.25
CA ALA A 831 7.27 -3.99 26.15
C ALA A 831 7.44 -5.49 26.45
N VAL A 832 8.29 -5.83 27.42
CA VAL A 832 8.54 -7.23 27.81
C VAL A 832 7.31 -7.75 28.58
N ILE A 833 6.76 -8.89 28.16
CA ILE A 833 5.48 -9.42 28.66
C ILE A 833 5.64 -10.91 28.97
N SER A 834 5.38 -11.32 30.20
CA SER A 834 5.50 -12.73 30.62
C SER A 834 4.27 -13.17 31.41
N LEU A 835 4.03 -14.48 31.56
CA LEU A 835 3.03 -14.98 32.50
C LEU A 835 3.33 -14.47 33.92
N SER A 836 2.31 -13.98 34.63
CA SER A 836 2.49 -13.54 36.01
C SER A 836 2.57 -14.73 36.95
N ASN A 837 3.40 -14.60 38.00
CA ASN A 837 3.40 -15.53 39.13
C ASN A 837 2.48 -15.04 40.28
N ARG A 838 1.61 -14.06 40.02
CA ARG A 838 0.71 -13.43 40.99
C ARG A 838 -0.71 -13.94 40.83
N GLU A 839 -1.48 -13.98 41.92
CA GLU A 839 -2.90 -14.36 41.87
C GLU A 839 -3.80 -13.23 41.32
N ASP A 840 -3.36 -11.97 41.40
CA ASP A 840 -4.12 -10.78 41.00
C ASP A 840 -3.87 -10.32 39.55
N ALA A 841 -2.92 -10.94 38.83
CA ALA A 841 -2.61 -10.67 37.44
C ALA A 841 -2.55 -11.96 36.60
N ASP A 842 -2.69 -11.83 35.28
CA ASP A 842 -2.50 -12.90 34.31
C ASP A 842 -1.11 -12.79 33.64
N VAL A 843 -0.67 -11.56 33.35
CA VAL A 843 0.66 -11.26 32.78
C VAL A 843 1.40 -10.15 33.53
N ASP A 844 2.72 -10.27 33.63
CA ASP A 844 3.63 -9.22 34.07
C ASP A 844 4.12 -8.42 32.85
N PHE A 845 4.14 -7.08 32.95
CA PHE A 845 4.53 -6.16 31.87
C PHE A 845 5.62 -5.18 32.32
N THR A 846 6.76 -5.19 31.63
CA THR A 846 7.87 -4.23 31.79
C THR A 846 8.04 -3.36 30.56
N PHE A 847 7.73 -2.07 30.69
CA PHE A 847 8.07 -1.06 29.69
C PHE A 847 9.57 -0.70 29.77
N VAL A 848 10.21 -0.52 28.61
CA VAL A 848 11.56 0.06 28.50
C VAL A 848 11.59 1.10 27.39
N GLN A 849 12.07 2.30 27.69
CA GLN A 849 12.36 3.33 26.69
C GLN A 849 13.83 3.18 26.27
N VAL A 850 14.08 2.89 24.99
CA VAL A 850 15.44 2.97 24.43
C VAL A 850 15.67 4.40 23.94
N ALA A 851 16.82 4.98 24.27
CA ALA A 851 17.17 6.33 23.82
C ALA A 851 17.59 6.33 22.33
N VAL A 852 17.13 7.33 21.60
CA VAL A 852 17.53 7.59 20.21
C VAL A 852 18.78 8.45 20.20
N GLY A 853 19.79 8.12 19.38
CA GLY A 853 21.04 8.87 19.34
C GLY A 853 21.89 8.77 20.62
N LYS A 854 21.63 7.77 21.47
CA LYS A 854 22.41 7.49 22.68
C LYS A 854 22.27 6.01 23.09
N GLU A 855 23.38 5.36 23.40
CA GLU A 855 23.39 4.02 24.00
C GLU A 855 22.96 4.07 25.49
N SER A 856 21.65 4.17 25.74
CA SER A 856 21.07 4.00 27.08
C SER A 856 19.61 3.58 27.05
N VAL A 857 19.21 2.79 28.03
CA VAL A 857 17.81 2.40 28.30
C VAL A 857 17.30 3.04 29.59
N ASP A 858 15.99 3.23 29.67
CA ASP A 858 15.29 3.76 30.84
C ASP A 858 14.09 2.86 31.19
N PHE A 859 14.03 2.44 32.46
CA PHE A 859 13.01 1.57 33.05
C PHE A 859 12.10 2.32 34.03
N SER A 860 12.33 3.62 34.26
CA SER A 860 11.83 4.34 35.44
C SER A 860 10.36 4.76 35.40
N GLY A 861 9.63 4.54 34.29
CA GLY A 861 8.23 4.97 34.17
C GLY A 861 7.40 4.02 33.31
N ASN A 862 6.08 4.29 33.25
CA ASN A 862 5.14 3.52 32.42
C ASN A 862 4.74 4.31 31.15
N CYS A 863 4.50 3.61 30.04
CA CYS A 863 3.94 4.14 28.81
C CYS A 863 2.58 3.48 28.51
N GLY A 864 1.49 4.10 28.95
CA GLY A 864 0.13 3.54 28.75
C GLY A 864 -0.28 3.37 27.27
N ASN A 865 0.33 4.10 26.34
CA ASN A 865 0.12 3.85 24.90
C ASN A 865 0.79 2.55 24.40
N MET A 866 1.71 1.96 25.19
CA MET A 866 2.22 0.60 24.98
C MET A 866 1.46 -0.43 25.81
N SER A 867 0.90 -0.04 26.97
CA SER A 867 0.13 -1.00 27.79
C SER A 867 -1.04 -1.55 26.98
N SER A 868 -1.78 -0.69 26.27
CA SER A 868 -2.97 -1.07 25.48
C SER A 868 -2.75 -2.08 24.34
N GLY A 869 -1.52 -2.55 24.11
CA GLY A 869 -1.20 -3.67 23.23
C GLY A 869 -0.85 -4.97 23.98
N VAL A 870 -0.72 -4.94 25.30
CA VAL A 870 -0.35 -6.07 26.17
C VAL A 870 -1.51 -7.04 26.31
N GLY A 871 -2.74 -6.56 26.57
CA GLY A 871 -3.93 -7.41 26.57
C GLY A 871 -4.10 -8.17 25.23
N PRO A 872 -4.15 -7.48 24.08
CA PRO A 872 -4.17 -8.10 22.76
C PRO A 872 -3.03 -9.10 22.50
N PHE A 873 -1.79 -8.73 22.82
CA PHE A 873 -0.62 -9.60 22.67
C PHE A 873 -0.74 -10.88 23.53
N ALA A 874 -1.19 -10.76 24.78
CA ALA A 874 -1.35 -11.89 25.68
C ALA A 874 -2.42 -12.90 25.21
N VAL A 875 -3.48 -12.42 24.54
CA VAL A 875 -4.48 -13.28 23.88
C VAL A 875 -3.90 -13.94 22.62
N GLN A 876 -3.20 -13.17 21.78
CA GLN A 876 -2.64 -13.64 20.51
C GLN A 876 -1.58 -14.73 20.72
N GLU A 877 -0.62 -14.52 21.63
CA GLU A 877 0.44 -15.47 21.96
C GLU A 877 -0.02 -16.55 22.97
N ARG A 878 -1.33 -16.65 23.23
CA ARG A 878 -1.98 -17.63 24.12
C ARG A 878 -1.51 -17.63 25.59
N LEU A 879 -0.82 -16.58 26.03
CA LEU A 879 -0.51 -16.35 27.44
C LEU A 879 -1.79 -16.29 28.28
N VAL A 880 -2.87 -15.73 27.71
CA VAL A 880 -4.23 -15.78 28.25
C VAL A 880 -5.15 -16.44 27.22
N THR A 881 -5.76 -17.56 27.58
CA THR A 881 -6.65 -18.33 26.70
C THR A 881 -8.12 -18.07 27.05
N PRO A 882 -8.96 -17.57 26.14
CA PRO A 882 -10.38 -17.31 26.41
C PRO A 882 -11.23 -18.59 26.49
N LYS A 883 -12.36 -18.50 27.19
CA LYS A 883 -13.34 -19.60 27.31
C LYS A 883 -14.07 -19.80 25.96
N PRO A 884 -14.41 -21.03 25.52
CA PRO A 884 -15.04 -21.25 24.21
C PRO A 884 -16.34 -20.44 24.03
N GLY A 885 -16.43 -19.67 22.93
CA GLY A 885 -17.58 -18.80 22.63
C GLY A 885 -17.58 -17.44 23.36
N GLN A 886 -16.53 -17.11 24.11
CA GLN A 886 -16.36 -15.80 24.74
C GLN A 886 -16.05 -14.72 23.68
N THR A 887 -16.75 -13.59 23.72
CA THR A 887 -16.63 -12.48 22.75
C THR A 887 -15.83 -11.28 23.25
N GLU A 888 -15.52 -11.24 24.54
CA GLU A 888 -14.82 -10.14 25.22
C GLU A 888 -14.08 -10.73 26.44
N ILE A 889 -12.82 -10.36 26.67
CA ILE A 889 -12.01 -10.85 27.79
C ILE A 889 -11.28 -9.71 28.50
N ASP A 890 -11.33 -9.71 29.83
CA ASP A 890 -10.51 -8.86 30.69
C ASP A 890 -9.16 -9.54 30.93
N VAL A 891 -8.06 -8.91 30.51
CA VAL A 891 -6.69 -9.35 30.78
C VAL A 891 -6.11 -8.51 31.91
N ARG A 892 -5.66 -9.14 33.00
CA ARG A 892 -5.08 -8.45 34.17
C ARG A 892 -3.55 -8.39 34.02
N ILE A 893 -3.02 -7.18 34.06
CA ILE A 893 -1.63 -6.86 33.71
C ILE A 893 -0.95 -6.23 34.93
N PHE A 894 0.05 -6.89 35.51
CA PHE A 894 0.89 -6.28 36.54
C PHE A 894 2.02 -5.48 35.88
N ASN A 895 1.93 -4.15 35.94
CA ASN A 895 2.99 -3.29 35.43
C ASN A 895 4.17 -3.25 36.42
N THR A 896 5.31 -3.84 36.05
CA THR A 896 6.46 -3.97 36.94
C THR A 896 7.15 -2.63 37.23
N ASN A 897 7.07 -1.66 36.31
CA ASN A 897 7.67 -0.33 36.47
C ASN A 897 7.01 0.49 37.59
N THR A 898 5.69 0.33 37.79
CA THR A 898 4.89 1.10 38.77
C THR A 898 4.30 0.27 39.90
N SER A 899 4.42 -1.07 39.82
CA SER A 899 3.78 -2.03 40.74
C SER A 899 2.27 -1.85 40.86
N ARG A 900 1.59 -1.57 39.72
CA ARG A 900 0.12 -1.40 39.65
C ARG A 900 -0.52 -2.38 38.66
N ILE A 901 -1.78 -2.71 38.93
CA ILE A 901 -2.61 -3.53 38.04
C ILE A 901 -3.28 -2.62 37.00
N ILE A 902 -3.18 -3.01 35.73
CA ILE A 902 -4.00 -2.52 34.62
C ILE A 902 -4.90 -3.68 34.21
N VAL A 903 -6.17 -3.44 33.90
CA VAL A 903 -7.07 -4.42 33.31
C VAL A 903 -7.44 -3.92 31.93
N GLU A 904 -7.17 -4.72 30.91
CA GLU A 904 -7.48 -4.38 29.51
C GLU A 904 -8.55 -5.32 28.99
N THR A 905 -9.72 -4.76 28.72
CA THR A 905 -10.84 -5.48 28.12
C THR A 905 -10.65 -5.51 26.60
N VAL A 906 -10.57 -6.72 26.04
CA VAL A 906 -10.19 -7.02 24.66
C VAL A 906 -11.35 -7.74 23.96
N GLU A 907 -11.79 -7.25 22.80
CA GLU A 907 -12.78 -7.96 21.99
C GLU A 907 -12.17 -9.18 21.29
N LEU A 908 -12.98 -10.24 21.16
CA LEU A 908 -12.60 -11.50 20.54
C LEU A 908 -13.39 -11.78 19.27
N ASP A 909 -12.77 -12.52 18.36
CA ASP A 909 -13.38 -13.01 17.13
C ASP A 909 -14.17 -14.32 17.38
N ARG A 910 -14.64 -14.98 16.32
CA ARG A 910 -15.41 -16.24 16.44
C ARG A 910 -14.57 -17.46 16.80
N ASN A 911 -13.25 -17.39 16.66
CA ASN A 911 -12.31 -18.46 16.96
C ASN A 911 -11.74 -18.33 18.39
N GLY A 912 -11.90 -17.18 19.04
CA GLY A 912 -11.27 -16.85 20.32
C GLY A 912 -9.92 -16.14 20.15
N ASP A 913 -9.71 -15.48 19.02
CA ASP A 913 -8.52 -14.67 18.73
C ASP A 913 -8.81 -13.19 18.95
N PHE A 914 -7.76 -12.36 19.11
CA PHE A 914 -7.94 -10.91 19.21
C PHE A 914 -8.59 -10.35 17.94
N LYS A 915 -9.70 -9.62 18.11
CA LYS A 915 -10.40 -8.94 17.03
C LYS A 915 -9.74 -7.58 16.77
N GLU A 916 -8.75 -7.53 15.89
CA GLU A 916 -8.06 -6.28 15.48
C GLU A 916 -9.02 -5.28 14.79
N ASP A 917 -9.89 -5.80 13.91
CA ASP A 917 -10.77 -5.06 13.01
C ASP A 917 -11.97 -4.42 13.74
N GLY A 918 -12.15 -3.09 13.64
CA GLY A 918 -13.26 -2.36 14.26
C GLY A 918 -13.50 -0.97 13.67
N ASP A 919 -14.38 -0.19 14.30
CA ASP A 919 -14.77 1.17 13.89
C ASP A 919 -14.40 2.27 14.91
N PHE A 920 -13.71 1.91 16.00
CA PHE A 920 -13.23 2.85 17.01
C PHE A 920 -12.02 3.65 16.49
N ILE A 921 -12.02 4.98 16.71
CA ILE A 921 -10.98 5.89 16.20
C ILE A 921 -10.33 6.66 17.35
N ILE A 922 -9.04 6.46 17.56
CA ILE A 922 -8.22 7.21 18.52
C ILE A 922 -7.52 8.37 17.79
N PRO A 923 -7.66 9.63 18.23
CA PRO A 923 -6.95 10.78 17.65
C PRO A 923 -5.43 10.57 17.62
N GLY A 924 -4.86 10.59 16.41
CA GLY A 924 -3.45 10.30 16.14
C GLY A 924 -3.21 8.99 15.38
N VAL A 925 -4.16 8.06 15.40
CA VAL A 925 -4.17 6.85 14.56
C VAL A 925 -4.89 7.17 13.23
N LYS A 926 -4.43 6.57 12.11
CA LYS A 926 -4.94 6.87 10.75
C LYS A 926 -6.10 5.99 10.29
N SER A 927 -6.25 4.83 10.92
CA SER A 927 -7.27 3.83 10.64
C SER A 927 -8.09 3.58 11.92
N PRO A 928 -9.35 3.15 11.80
CA PRO A 928 -10.07 2.59 12.94
C PRO A 928 -9.49 1.21 13.32
N GLY A 929 -9.87 0.72 14.50
CA GLY A 929 -9.64 -0.63 14.99
C GLY A 929 -10.70 -1.01 16.03
N SER A 930 -10.54 -2.14 16.71
CA SER A 930 -11.36 -2.45 17.90
C SER A 930 -11.02 -1.54 19.09
N GLU A 931 -11.98 -1.36 20.00
CA GLU A 931 -11.78 -0.64 21.26
C GLU A 931 -11.13 -1.56 22.32
N VAL A 932 -9.95 -1.18 22.82
CA VAL A 932 -9.30 -1.84 23.98
C VAL A 932 -9.50 -0.96 25.21
N LYS A 933 -10.35 -1.40 26.15
CA LYS A 933 -10.78 -0.58 27.30
C LYS A 933 -9.76 -0.73 28.44
N CYS A 934 -8.93 0.28 28.63
CA CYS A 934 -7.81 0.24 29.57
C CYS A 934 -8.19 0.82 30.95
N SER A 935 -8.41 -0.06 31.93
CA SER A 935 -8.75 0.30 33.31
C SER A 935 -7.51 0.27 34.21
N PHE A 936 -7.13 1.40 34.80
CA PHE A 936 -6.00 1.49 35.73
C PHE A 936 -6.52 1.33 37.16
N VAL A 937 -6.14 0.24 37.84
CA VAL A 937 -6.60 -0.09 39.20
C VAL A 937 -5.70 0.57 40.23
N ASP A 938 -6.30 1.23 41.22
CA ASP A 938 -5.62 2.02 42.27
C ASP A 938 -4.42 2.84 41.73
N PRO A 939 -4.64 3.76 40.76
CA PRO A 939 -3.54 4.41 40.04
C PRO A 939 -2.71 5.39 40.90
N ALA A 940 -3.20 5.74 42.10
CA ALA A 940 -2.67 6.79 42.96
C ALA A 940 -1.29 6.48 43.58
N GLY A 941 -0.36 7.43 43.46
CA GLY A 941 0.99 7.33 44.01
C GLY A 941 1.86 6.29 43.30
N SER A 942 1.84 6.24 41.97
CA SER A 942 2.59 5.24 41.19
C SER A 942 4.12 5.46 41.21
N MET A 943 4.59 6.67 41.57
CA MET A 943 6.02 7.00 41.64
C MET A 943 6.40 7.88 42.85
N ALA A 944 5.51 8.80 43.26
CA ALA A 944 5.72 9.74 44.36
C ALA A 944 5.01 9.32 45.67
N GLY A 945 4.57 8.05 45.75
CA GLY A 945 4.07 7.40 46.96
C GLY A 945 2.67 7.81 47.44
N SER A 946 2.10 8.92 46.96
CA SER A 946 0.74 9.34 47.26
C SER A 946 0.13 10.18 46.14
N LEU A 947 -1.20 10.28 46.10
CA LEU A 947 -1.94 10.98 45.04
C LEU A 947 -1.57 12.47 44.92
N PHE A 948 -1.32 13.13 46.04
CA PHE A 948 -0.85 14.52 46.12
C PHE A 948 0.42 14.54 46.98
N PRO A 949 1.63 14.48 46.40
CA PRO A 949 2.87 14.24 47.17
C PRO A 949 3.18 15.28 48.25
N SER A 950 2.70 16.52 48.09
CA SER A 950 2.80 17.60 49.09
C SER A 950 1.66 17.64 50.10
N GLY A 951 0.69 16.73 50.00
CA GLY A 951 -0.58 16.76 50.72
C GLY A 951 -1.57 17.83 50.24
N GLN A 952 -1.20 18.66 49.26
CA GLN A 952 -2.02 19.79 48.79
C GLN A 952 -2.57 19.56 47.38
N LYS A 953 -3.88 19.81 47.20
CA LYS A 953 -4.54 19.75 45.88
C LYS A 953 -4.12 20.91 44.94
N GLN A 954 -3.73 22.05 45.52
CA GLN A 954 -3.15 23.22 44.86
C GLN A 954 -2.05 23.83 45.74
N GLN A 955 -0.94 24.27 45.15
CA GLN A 955 0.13 24.99 45.85
C GLN A 955 0.79 26.06 44.96
N TRP A 956 1.64 26.89 45.56
CA TRP A 956 2.47 27.88 44.87
C TRP A 956 3.90 27.36 44.68
N LEU A 957 4.25 27.00 43.45
CA LEU A 957 5.63 26.67 43.07
C LEU A 957 6.44 27.97 43.03
N HIS A 958 7.59 27.97 43.72
CA HIS A 958 8.55 29.08 43.70
C HIS A 958 9.63 28.78 42.66
N VAL A 959 9.50 29.35 41.46
CA VAL A 959 10.33 28.98 40.31
C VAL A 959 11.42 30.02 40.11
N ASP A 960 12.68 29.57 40.16
CA ASP A 960 13.84 30.33 39.69
C ASP A 960 14.20 29.87 38.26
N PRO A 961 13.82 30.62 37.22
CA PRO A 961 14.10 30.24 35.83
C PRO A 961 15.51 30.61 35.38
N SER A 962 16.32 31.30 36.19
CA SER A 962 17.60 31.93 35.77
C SER A 962 18.61 30.97 35.12
N SER A 963 18.53 29.68 35.47
CA SER A 963 19.36 28.62 34.88
C SER A 963 19.02 28.27 33.41
N LEU A 964 17.83 28.62 32.94
CA LEU A 964 17.34 28.40 31.57
C LEU A 964 16.97 29.70 30.84
N LEU A 965 16.54 30.73 31.59
CA LEU A 965 16.15 32.06 31.12
C LEU A 965 16.82 33.13 32.01
N PRO A 966 18.10 33.47 31.78
CA PRO A 966 18.88 34.35 32.67
C PRO A 966 18.33 35.78 32.83
N GLU A 967 17.49 36.23 31.91
CA GLU A 967 16.87 37.56 31.92
C GLU A 967 15.51 37.60 32.67
N MET A 968 15.00 36.45 33.11
CA MET A 968 13.72 36.32 33.82
C MET A 968 13.95 36.21 35.33
N ALA A 969 13.27 37.07 36.11
CA ALA A 969 13.31 37.02 37.56
C ALA A 969 12.53 35.81 38.12
N PRO A 970 12.87 35.32 39.33
CA PRO A 970 12.07 34.30 40.02
C PRO A 970 10.62 34.72 40.23
N PHE A 971 9.69 33.77 40.11
CA PHE A 971 8.25 34.01 40.17
C PHE A 971 7.52 32.90 40.94
N GLN A 972 6.25 33.15 41.27
CA GLN A 972 5.34 32.15 41.81
C GLN A 972 4.31 31.75 40.75
N ILE A 973 4.03 30.45 40.62
CA ILE A 973 2.92 29.95 39.80
C ILE A 973 2.12 28.90 40.57
N ARG A 974 0.81 28.90 40.39
CA ARG A 974 -0.08 27.94 41.04
C ARG A 974 -0.07 26.62 40.27
N ALA A 975 0.10 25.52 40.98
CA ALA A 975 0.08 24.17 40.40
C ALA A 975 -0.73 23.18 41.25
N THR A 976 -1.32 22.20 40.58
CA THR A 976 -1.65 20.91 41.19
C THR A 976 -0.50 19.95 40.91
N LEU A 977 0.06 19.34 41.96
CA LEU A 977 1.05 18.26 41.86
C LEU A 977 0.34 16.94 42.17
N ILE A 978 0.11 16.12 41.14
CA ILE A 978 -0.71 14.91 41.25
C ILE A 978 0.01 13.70 40.66
N ASP A 979 -0.10 12.56 41.32
CA ASP A 979 0.46 11.29 40.87
C ASP A 979 -0.63 10.21 40.78
N ALA A 980 -1.11 9.98 39.55
CA ALA A 980 -2.03 8.91 39.21
C ALA A 980 -1.63 8.29 37.86
N ALA A 981 -1.22 7.02 37.88
CA ALA A 981 -0.57 6.27 36.79
C ALA A 981 0.80 6.82 36.32
N ASN A 982 0.97 8.14 36.25
CA ASN A 982 2.26 8.84 36.18
C ASN A 982 2.14 10.21 36.88
N PRO A 983 3.24 10.76 37.44
CA PRO A 983 3.23 12.07 38.11
C PRO A 983 3.22 13.24 37.11
N PHE A 984 2.34 14.22 37.38
CA PHE A 984 2.13 15.42 36.58
C PHE A 984 2.13 16.71 37.43
N VAL A 985 2.78 17.74 36.88
CA VAL A 985 2.60 19.14 37.25
C VAL A 985 1.48 19.71 36.36
N MET A 986 0.37 20.17 36.94
CA MET A 986 -0.75 20.77 36.20
C MET A 986 -0.88 22.25 36.55
N ILE A 987 -0.86 23.12 35.55
CA ILE A 987 -0.93 24.58 35.73
C ILE A 987 -1.97 25.22 34.81
N SER A 988 -2.52 26.37 35.22
CA SER A 988 -3.41 27.19 34.40
C SER A 988 -2.63 27.78 33.23
N ALA A 989 -3.13 27.59 32.00
CA ALA A 989 -2.56 28.19 30.80
C ALA A 989 -2.66 29.74 30.84
N ALA A 990 -3.69 30.29 31.48
CA ALA A 990 -3.84 31.74 31.64
C ALA A 990 -2.78 32.32 32.60
N ASP A 991 -2.54 31.66 33.74
CA ASP A 991 -1.51 32.04 34.72
C ASP A 991 -0.12 31.95 34.05
N PHE A 992 0.12 30.88 33.26
CA PHE A 992 1.35 30.68 32.48
C PHE A 992 1.56 31.77 31.41
N THR A 993 0.56 32.09 30.59
CA THR A 993 0.66 33.17 29.58
C THR A 993 0.83 34.55 30.23
N GLY A 994 0.27 34.77 31.42
CA GLY A 994 0.48 35.98 32.20
C GLY A 994 1.93 36.20 32.66
N ILE A 995 2.68 35.12 32.90
CA ILE A 995 4.11 35.15 33.24
C ILE A 995 4.98 35.24 31.99
N LEU A 996 4.67 34.46 30.95
CA LEU A 996 5.46 34.36 29.72
C LEU A 996 5.35 35.62 28.82
N GLY A 997 4.18 36.25 28.80
CA GLY A 997 3.85 37.33 27.86
C GLY A 997 3.39 36.79 26.49
N ALA A 998 2.36 37.43 25.91
CA ALA A 998 1.62 36.92 24.74
C ALA A 998 2.42 36.85 23.41
N ASN A 999 3.65 37.38 23.36
CA ASN A 999 4.47 37.46 22.14
C ASN A 999 5.81 36.69 22.27
N ALA A 1000 5.93 35.77 23.25
CA ALA A 1000 7.16 35.00 23.44
C ALA A 1000 7.40 34.00 22.29
N VAL A 1001 8.68 33.71 22.01
CA VAL A 1001 9.07 32.68 21.02
C VAL A 1001 8.98 31.27 21.62
N PRO A 1002 8.77 30.21 20.81
CA PRO A 1002 8.59 28.84 21.30
C PRO A 1002 9.74 28.33 22.18
N GLU A 1003 10.98 28.75 21.90
CA GLU A 1003 12.15 28.40 22.70
C GLU A 1003 12.04 28.91 24.14
N THR A 1004 11.54 30.14 24.34
CA THR A 1004 11.29 30.72 25.67
C THR A 1004 10.14 30.00 26.37
N GLN A 1005 9.09 29.65 25.64
CA GLN A 1005 7.97 28.86 26.16
C GLN A 1005 8.44 27.49 26.67
N HIS A 1006 9.22 26.76 25.88
CA HIS A 1006 9.75 25.44 26.25
C HIS A 1006 10.72 25.53 27.45
N ALA A 1007 11.57 26.55 27.51
CA ALA A 1007 12.47 26.80 28.64
C ALA A 1007 11.70 27.12 29.95
N LEU A 1008 10.63 27.93 29.87
CA LEU A 1008 9.79 28.25 31.02
C LEU A 1008 9.01 27.03 31.53
N VAL A 1009 8.45 26.23 30.62
CA VAL A 1009 7.77 24.96 30.94
C VAL A 1009 8.73 23.98 31.63
N GLU A 1010 9.96 23.84 31.13
CA GLU A 1010 10.99 22.99 31.76
C GLU A 1010 11.42 23.51 33.13
N ALA A 1011 11.51 24.84 33.34
CA ALA A 1011 11.80 25.42 34.65
C ALA A 1011 10.70 25.10 35.69
N ILE A 1012 9.43 25.26 35.32
CA ILE A 1012 8.29 24.95 36.19
C ILE A 1012 8.22 23.44 36.47
N ARG A 1013 8.44 22.59 35.46
CA ARG A 1013 8.52 21.12 35.62
C ARG A 1013 9.66 20.72 36.57
N CYS A 1014 10.83 21.33 36.44
CA CYS A 1014 11.98 21.06 37.30
C CYS A 1014 11.72 21.44 38.76
N GLN A 1015 10.99 22.53 39.02
CA GLN A 1015 10.57 22.87 40.39
C GLN A 1015 9.52 21.89 40.92
N GLY A 1016 8.48 21.59 40.13
CA GLY A 1016 7.47 20.60 40.52
C GLY A 1016 8.05 19.22 40.81
N ALA A 1017 9.12 18.80 40.10
CA ALA A 1017 9.86 17.57 40.40
C ALA A 1017 10.51 17.56 41.78
N VAL A 1018 11.01 18.70 42.26
CA VAL A 1018 11.58 18.85 43.61
C VAL A 1018 10.46 18.85 44.65
N ASP A 1019 9.40 19.62 44.41
CA ASP A 1019 8.24 19.71 45.29
C ASP A 1019 7.47 18.38 45.41
N MET A 1020 7.56 17.48 44.41
CA MET A 1020 7.04 16.11 44.44
C MET A 1020 8.00 15.09 45.09
N GLY A 1021 9.20 15.50 45.53
CA GLY A 1021 10.23 14.61 46.07
C GLY A 1021 10.94 13.73 45.03
N LEU A 1022 10.66 13.91 43.74
CA LEU A 1022 11.21 13.12 42.63
C LEU A 1022 12.65 13.54 42.25
N ALA A 1023 13.11 14.70 42.73
CA ALA A 1023 14.47 15.17 42.56
C ALA A 1023 14.95 15.99 43.77
N THR A 1024 16.25 15.91 44.10
CA THR A 1024 16.86 16.67 45.21
C THR A 1024 17.16 18.14 44.87
N SER A 1025 17.08 18.52 43.59
CA SER A 1025 17.25 19.90 43.12
C SER A 1025 16.75 20.05 41.68
N THR A 1026 16.43 21.27 41.26
CA THR A 1026 16.01 21.60 39.89
C THR A 1026 17.07 21.18 38.85
N LYS A 1027 18.36 21.30 39.20
CA LYS A 1027 19.48 20.82 38.38
C LYS A 1027 19.49 19.30 38.19
N VAL A 1028 19.08 18.53 39.19
CA VAL A 1028 18.91 17.07 39.06
C VAL A 1028 17.65 16.75 38.25
N ALA A 1029 16.54 17.45 38.50
CA ALA A 1029 15.30 17.29 37.73
C ALA A 1029 15.49 17.52 36.23
N GLY A 1030 16.32 18.50 35.83
CA GLY A 1030 16.64 18.80 34.44
C GLY A 1030 17.41 17.70 33.69
N LEU A 1031 17.96 16.70 34.40
CA LEU A 1031 18.57 15.50 33.81
C LEU A 1031 17.51 14.45 33.42
N THR A 1032 16.37 14.42 34.14
CA THR A 1032 15.30 13.44 33.97
C THR A 1032 14.03 14.13 33.44
N ARG A 1033 13.90 14.20 32.11
CA ARG A 1033 12.80 14.91 31.44
C ARG A 1033 11.54 14.08 31.15
N GLY A 1034 11.55 12.79 31.47
CA GLY A 1034 10.37 11.93 31.36
C GLY A 1034 9.38 12.10 32.50
N THR A 1035 9.86 12.49 33.69
CA THR A 1035 9.14 12.41 34.96
C THR A 1035 9.57 13.54 35.90
N PRO A 1036 8.63 14.20 36.63
CA PRO A 1036 7.21 14.28 36.31
C PRO A 1036 7.01 14.97 34.96
N LYS A 1037 5.83 14.79 34.37
CA LYS A 1037 5.39 15.52 33.18
C LYS A 1037 4.75 16.84 33.56
N ILE A 1038 4.45 17.69 32.59
CA ILE A 1038 3.76 18.96 32.81
C ILE A 1038 2.64 19.16 31.79
N ALA A 1039 1.54 19.77 32.23
CA ALA A 1039 0.36 20.05 31.42
C ALA A 1039 -0.14 21.48 31.68
N LEU A 1040 -0.37 22.23 30.59
CA LEU A 1040 -1.10 23.50 30.63
C LEU A 1040 -2.58 23.20 30.43
N LEU A 1041 -3.44 23.72 31.31
CA LEU A 1041 -4.88 23.47 31.30
C LEU A 1041 -5.67 24.76 31.02
N SER A 1042 -6.77 24.66 30.28
CA SER A 1042 -7.69 25.77 30.07
C SER A 1042 -9.16 25.33 30.00
N SER A 1043 -10.06 26.23 30.38
CA SER A 1043 -11.50 26.00 30.32
C SER A 1043 -12.00 25.92 28.87
N PRO A 1044 -13.02 25.09 28.60
CA PRO A 1044 -13.50 24.85 27.24
C PRO A 1044 -14.27 26.04 26.66
N THR A 1045 -13.65 26.75 25.72
CA THR A 1045 -14.31 27.74 24.86
C THR A 1045 -15.48 27.10 24.10
N ARG A 1046 -16.70 27.63 24.32
CA ARG A 1046 -17.96 27.10 23.79
C ARG A 1046 -18.02 27.18 22.26
N ARG A 1047 -17.68 26.08 21.58
CA ARG A 1047 -17.86 25.92 20.12
C ARG A 1047 -19.33 25.68 19.78
N ALA A 1048 -19.78 26.13 18.61
CA ALA A 1048 -21.21 26.13 18.26
C ALA A 1048 -21.80 24.74 17.92
N ASN A 1049 -21.03 23.86 17.25
CA ASN A 1049 -21.57 22.67 16.58
C ASN A 1049 -20.96 21.31 17.00
N ASN A 1050 -20.10 21.25 18.03
CA ASN A 1050 -19.50 20.00 18.53
C ASN A 1050 -19.94 19.71 19.97
N LYS A 1051 -19.81 18.44 20.42
CA LYS A 1051 -19.64 18.16 21.86
C LYS A 1051 -18.49 19.04 22.37
N THR A 1052 -18.76 19.96 23.29
CA THR A 1052 -17.71 20.70 23.99
C THR A 1052 -16.94 19.75 24.89
N PRO A 1053 -15.59 19.77 24.90
CA PRO A 1053 -14.82 19.03 25.88
C PRO A 1053 -15.08 19.58 27.29
N ASP A 1054 -14.88 18.75 28.30
CA ASP A 1054 -14.93 19.15 29.70
C ASP A 1054 -13.71 19.98 30.12
N ILE A 1055 -12.57 19.79 29.43
CA ILE A 1055 -11.31 20.53 29.64
C ILE A 1055 -10.40 20.48 28.41
N TYR A 1056 -9.64 21.56 28.16
CA TYR A 1056 -8.53 21.58 27.20
C TYR A 1056 -7.19 21.34 27.88
N VAL A 1057 -6.27 20.65 27.19
CA VAL A 1057 -4.90 20.38 27.68
C VAL A 1057 -3.83 20.54 26.60
N GLN A 1058 -2.70 21.15 26.96
CA GLN A 1058 -1.42 21.04 26.25
C GLN A 1058 -0.45 20.23 27.11
N SER A 1059 -0.20 18.97 26.75
CA SER A 1059 0.75 18.10 27.44
C SER A 1059 2.17 18.29 26.91
N TYR A 1060 3.16 18.22 27.80
CA TYR A 1060 4.58 18.21 27.44
C TYR A 1060 5.25 16.91 27.88
N SER A 1061 6.21 16.46 27.08
CA SER A 1061 7.06 15.29 27.37
C SER A 1061 8.47 15.54 26.82
N MET A 1062 9.51 15.13 27.56
CA MET A 1062 10.92 15.34 27.21
C MET A 1062 11.35 16.81 26.98
N GLY A 1063 10.53 17.77 27.41
CA GLY A 1063 10.74 19.22 27.24
C GLY A 1063 10.15 19.83 25.96
N LEU A 1064 9.28 19.09 25.25
CA LEU A 1064 8.55 19.57 24.06
C LEU A 1064 7.04 19.29 24.20
N PRO A 1065 6.16 20.01 23.47
CA PRO A 1065 4.75 19.67 23.36
C PRO A 1065 4.60 18.23 22.81
N HIS A 1066 3.73 17.44 23.42
CA HIS A 1066 3.39 16.11 22.91
C HIS A 1066 2.37 16.26 21.77
N PRO A 1067 2.44 15.48 20.67
CA PRO A 1067 1.54 15.64 19.52
C PRO A 1067 0.08 15.18 19.77
N THR A 1068 -0.19 14.63 20.96
CA THR A 1068 -1.47 14.11 21.45
C THR A 1068 -1.43 14.11 22.99
N LEU A 1069 -2.45 13.59 23.68
CA LEU A 1069 -2.32 13.22 25.10
C LEU A 1069 -1.80 11.77 25.23
N GLN A 1070 -0.95 11.47 26.23
CA GLN A 1070 -0.57 10.08 26.55
C GLN A 1070 -1.60 9.46 27.48
N LEU A 1071 -1.88 8.16 27.38
CA LEU A 1071 -2.95 7.51 28.13
C LEU A 1071 -2.84 7.69 29.66
N THR A 1072 -1.63 7.54 30.23
CA THR A 1072 -1.40 7.80 31.67
C THR A 1072 -1.66 9.27 32.06
N GLY A 1073 -1.51 10.20 31.12
CA GLY A 1073 -1.85 11.62 31.32
C GLY A 1073 -3.35 11.86 31.25
N ALA A 1074 -4.10 11.10 30.44
CA ALA A 1074 -5.56 11.10 30.47
C ALA A 1074 -6.10 10.56 31.80
N VAL A 1075 -5.54 9.45 32.32
CA VAL A 1075 -5.86 8.90 33.65
C VAL A 1075 -5.57 9.92 34.75
N CYS A 1076 -4.39 10.55 34.72
CA CYS A 1076 -3.98 11.55 35.71
C CYS A 1076 -4.88 12.80 35.66
N LEU A 1077 -5.22 13.29 34.45
CA LEU A 1077 -6.10 14.45 34.28
C LEU A 1077 -7.56 14.14 34.64
N GLY A 1078 -8.09 12.97 34.28
CA GLY A 1078 -9.43 12.52 34.70
C GLY A 1078 -9.53 12.37 36.23
N SER A 1079 -8.46 11.87 36.87
CA SER A 1079 -8.34 11.85 38.34
C SER A 1079 -8.36 13.27 38.92
N ALA A 1080 -7.63 14.22 38.34
CA ALA A 1080 -7.61 15.60 38.79
C ALA A 1080 -8.98 16.30 38.63
N VAL A 1081 -9.63 16.19 37.46
CA VAL A 1081 -10.97 16.76 37.17
C VAL A 1081 -12.04 16.20 38.13
N SER A 1082 -11.87 14.97 38.60
CA SER A 1082 -12.79 14.32 39.53
C SER A 1082 -12.65 14.80 40.99
N ILE A 1083 -11.62 15.58 41.34
CA ILE A 1083 -11.30 15.96 42.72
C ILE A 1083 -11.44 17.47 42.90
N GLN A 1084 -12.43 17.91 43.68
CA GLN A 1084 -12.66 19.34 43.95
C GLN A 1084 -11.41 20.01 44.56
N GLY A 1085 -11.05 21.19 44.04
CA GLY A 1085 -9.90 21.97 44.50
C GLY A 1085 -8.57 21.64 43.81
N THR A 1086 -8.56 20.89 42.72
CA THR A 1086 -7.44 20.86 41.77
C THR A 1086 -7.62 21.92 40.68
N ILE A 1087 -6.54 22.35 40.02
CA ILE A 1087 -6.64 23.29 38.88
C ILE A 1087 -7.47 22.69 37.74
N ALA A 1088 -7.44 21.36 37.57
CA ALA A 1088 -8.24 20.69 36.54
C ALA A 1088 -9.74 20.72 36.84
N ALA A 1089 -10.14 20.53 38.10
CA ALA A 1089 -11.53 20.64 38.51
C ALA A 1089 -12.03 22.10 38.42
N ASP A 1090 -11.23 23.06 38.87
CA ASP A 1090 -11.56 24.49 38.85
C ASP A 1090 -11.74 25.06 37.42
N LEU A 1091 -11.08 24.46 36.42
CA LEU A 1091 -11.17 24.87 35.01
C LEU A 1091 -12.22 24.08 34.20
N SER A 1092 -12.78 23.00 34.74
CA SER A 1092 -13.66 22.10 33.99
C SER A 1092 -15.09 22.62 33.84
N ALA A 1093 -15.79 22.22 32.77
CA ALA A 1093 -17.19 22.55 32.55
C ALA A 1093 -18.20 21.63 33.28
N THR A 1094 -17.78 20.47 33.79
CA THR A 1094 -18.71 19.55 34.47
C THR A 1094 -18.95 19.94 35.94
N PRO A 1095 -20.20 19.88 36.45
CA PRO A 1095 -20.46 19.95 37.88
C PRO A 1095 -19.75 18.84 38.66
N ILE A 1096 -19.26 19.17 39.86
CA ILE A 1096 -18.54 18.21 40.72
C ILE A 1096 -19.52 17.46 41.63
N THR A 1097 -19.26 16.17 41.81
CA THR A 1097 -19.87 15.30 42.83
C THR A 1097 -18.74 14.54 43.53
N ASP A 1098 -18.80 14.41 44.86
CA ASP A 1098 -17.77 13.68 45.62
C ASP A 1098 -17.90 12.17 45.41
N GLY A 1099 -16.84 11.55 44.88
CA GLY A 1099 -16.74 10.11 44.70
C GLY A 1099 -15.32 9.70 44.25
N PRO A 1100 -14.92 8.44 44.47
CA PRO A 1100 -13.63 7.94 43.99
C PRO A 1100 -13.58 7.89 42.45
N PRO A 1101 -12.42 8.18 41.81
CA PRO A 1101 -12.28 8.23 40.35
C PRO A 1101 -12.26 6.85 39.67
N THR A 1102 -12.58 5.77 40.39
CA THR A 1102 -12.50 4.38 39.92
C THR A 1102 -13.52 3.56 40.71
N PRO A 1103 -14.30 2.65 40.09
CA PRO A 1103 -15.21 1.77 40.82
C PRO A 1103 -14.45 0.77 41.70
N GLU A 1104 -15.03 0.39 42.84
CA GLU A 1104 -14.51 -0.71 43.65
C GLU A 1104 -14.57 -2.02 42.84
N ARG A 1105 -13.40 -2.61 42.57
CA ARG A 1105 -13.17 -3.98 42.03
C ARG A 1105 -14.20 -4.46 40.99
N THR A 1106 -13.84 -4.37 39.71
CA THR A 1106 -14.44 -5.26 38.68
C THR A 1106 -14.34 -6.71 39.17
N PRO A 1107 -15.46 -7.45 39.28
CA PRO A 1107 -15.45 -8.80 39.85
C PRO A 1107 -14.72 -9.78 38.92
N SER A 1108 -13.98 -10.72 39.52
CA SER A 1108 -13.32 -11.83 38.79
C SER A 1108 -14.34 -12.61 37.94
N PRO A 1109 -13.97 -13.16 36.76
CA PRO A 1109 -14.89 -13.90 35.87
C PRO A 1109 -15.66 -15.08 36.48
N ASP A 1110 -15.24 -15.56 37.66
CA ASP A 1110 -15.90 -16.66 38.38
C ASP A 1110 -16.91 -16.16 39.44
N MET A 1111 -16.99 -14.85 39.69
CA MET A 1111 -17.99 -14.18 40.55
C MET A 1111 -19.26 -13.79 39.77
N GLN A 1112 -19.84 -14.75 39.04
CA GLN A 1112 -20.93 -14.52 38.08
C GLN A 1112 -22.30 -14.11 38.69
N GLY A 1113 -22.36 -13.84 40.00
CA GLY A 1113 -23.59 -13.47 40.70
C GLY A 1113 -23.93 -11.98 40.71
N GLU A 1114 -22.94 -11.08 40.61
CA GLU A 1114 -23.16 -9.62 40.77
C GLU A 1114 -22.35 -8.76 39.77
N ARG A 1115 -22.71 -8.78 38.49
CA ARG A 1115 -22.59 -7.55 37.67
C ARG A 1115 -23.67 -6.57 38.14
N LYS A 1116 -23.39 -5.83 39.21
CA LYS A 1116 -24.19 -4.64 39.57
C LYS A 1116 -24.06 -3.62 38.43
N ASP A 1117 -25.19 -3.13 37.91
CA ASP A 1117 -25.20 -2.03 36.95
C ASP A 1117 -24.50 -0.82 37.57
N THR A 1118 -23.31 -0.47 37.05
CA THR A 1118 -22.56 0.72 37.47
C THR A 1118 -23.19 1.97 36.85
N ALA A 1119 -24.42 2.30 37.25
CA ALA A 1119 -25.25 3.38 36.70
C ALA A 1119 -24.74 4.81 37.00
N ASN A 1120 -23.43 4.97 37.24
CA ASN A 1120 -22.75 6.19 37.66
C ASN A 1120 -21.39 6.39 36.95
N THR A 1121 -21.09 5.68 35.86
CA THR A 1121 -19.85 5.88 35.09
C THR A 1121 -19.81 7.26 34.42
N ARG A 1122 -19.14 8.22 35.05
CA ARG A 1122 -18.97 9.59 34.53
C ARG A 1122 -17.99 9.61 33.36
N GLN A 1123 -18.47 9.91 32.16
CA GLN A 1123 -17.62 10.23 31.02
C GLN A 1123 -17.01 11.63 31.20
N ILE A 1124 -15.71 11.79 30.89
CA ILE A 1124 -14.99 13.07 30.86
C ILE A 1124 -14.35 13.20 29.48
N ILE A 1125 -14.64 14.28 28.75
CA ILE A 1125 -14.14 14.53 27.41
C ILE A 1125 -12.95 15.49 27.49
N ILE A 1126 -11.76 15.02 27.14
CA ILE A 1126 -10.52 15.80 27.14
C ILE A 1126 -10.13 16.10 25.69
N GLU A 1127 -9.95 17.37 25.33
CA GLU A 1127 -9.40 17.74 24.02
C GLU A 1127 -7.97 18.27 24.19
N HIS A 1128 -7.03 17.71 23.42
CA HIS A 1128 -5.64 18.17 23.38
C HIS A 1128 -5.47 19.23 22.29
N ILE A 1129 -4.77 20.32 22.60
CA ILE A 1129 -4.47 21.45 21.67
C ILE A 1129 -3.18 21.21 20.90
#